data_AF-A0A3A5VMP2-F1
#
_entry.id   AF-A0A3A5VMP2-F1
#
_cell.length_a   1.000
_cell.length_b   1.000
_cell.length_c   1.000
_cell.angle_alpha   90.00
_cell.angle_beta   90.00
_cell.angle_gamma   90.00
#
_symmetry.space_group_name_H-M   'P 1'
#
loop_
_entity.id
_entity.type
_entity.pdbx_description
1 polymer ?
#
loop_
_entity_poly.entity_id
_entity_poly.type
_entity_poly.pdbx_seq_one_letter_code
_entity_poly.pdbx_strand_id
1 'polypeptide(L)'
;MSLKHNQMATVAIISTLIFGTLFVGISGFFQTNESVGGFESAVEEDLRGEADLMSEAVDTDGDGLSDKLEETQYGTDVNDADTDNDGMSDGWEVQHGLNPLDNGESDDINVDPTQSEETEDATIANETDSWPDPNQGPTGDPDRDGLTNQAEQELGTDPQRADTDNDGLNDRWESLYTMAVQTPGGEVTLFNPLDGNWDCLLLDQAMVDALETRFNGENGMADWDDLASNDRHSCDMVLDTDDDGLANFEEEAFGTNPTSRDSDQDLIDDIVEVANGTVGLFTGMGENCNEAQLVSEEYVGPFFGVDRSWFMMDMDGDGLLNGPSDWDTDGDGMPDGFEYCYSIGDLAPNAAQVLNPSNASDGYGDWDEDGMNNLEEYQVAQLFGEGNFTSPWLEDTDQDDMPDQWEAANGLHPRSAVNRNQDPDRDGWDADNDGQVMFSTLENSAVVHAIDVVLDEQVEANETVARARVTLGGGNQQIVNLLAPVDGYVYGIHVSVGDTVDSRLFSWISIVEAEEQFTNVMEYQANDRDQDGVLDGRSTDPLNADTDGDGLIDGIEVMGWEILVVNRGVQPTWVTSDPGLFDTDSDGLSDFAEFSTVCSGGGSNASNPDTDSDGLTDLEEAGNNFMWDGEAYSTSPCMFDTDNDGLEDGEEVVAGEDNFLTHANNSDTDDDGLVDGQEVLFVPRPFQNPTNPLLNDTDADGMLDGWEMQVKSTEDNTNSHSLWVATSNWLRPGCDTSSQSNSCTMQPGGYEWQNWLGGFALEPKFTVAEMNLTGFLMPGNSLCDGCNGRWALDPSLDSLKDDTFDIDNDTLANGLEAPDRWDTNPVDDDSDGDLLPDGWEVYYSQLAFETGLVDNSTIGAYGARGVMDPSMPDSDLDGIDDGYEDPDNDGLNKTGLIKRYCPGFNDTTNSECNIDPTTPDGQRFYDNLENYTNYEEMQNGTNPITNDTDGDDWNDGPEVYYQDHDDDGMATGWEYHFQFDPFDGADRMVDTDGDGHVNYCEYKWDTNPRNPVSYPGQGELCDPFSD
;
A
#
# COMPACT_ATOMS: atom_id res chain seq x y z
N MET A 1 73.87 -13.74 -25.67
CA MET A 1 72.71 -14.61 -25.43
C MET A 1 71.87 -13.91 -24.38
N SER A 2 70.64 -13.53 -24.70
CA SER A 2 69.78 -12.80 -23.77
C SER A 2 69.32 -13.74 -22.66
N LEU A 3 69.55 -13.37 -21.41
CA LEU A 3 68.99 -14.04 -20.24
C LEU A 3 67.56 -13.51 -20.01
N LYS A 4 66.65 -14.38 -19.57
CA LYS A 4 65.27 -14.00 -19.18
C LYS A 4 65.25 -13.50 -17.73
N HIS A 5 64.25 -12.67 -17.40
CA HIS A 5 64.09 -11.90 -16.15
C HIS A 5 64.35 -12.71 -14.87
N ASN A 6 63.87 -13.96 -14.78
CA ASN A 6 64.07 -14.81 -13.59
C ASN A 6 65.52 -15.28 -13.38
N GLN A 7 66.39 -15.20 -14.40
CA GLN A 7 67.82 -15.52 -14.28
C GLN A 7 68.65 -14.31 -13.84
N MET A 8 68.11 -13.09 -13.93
CA MET A 8 68.76 -11.88 -13.41
C MET A 8 68.58 -11.80 -11.89
N ALA A 9 67.42 -12.20 -11.37
CA ALA A 9 67.15 -12.24 -9.92
C ALA A 9 68.05 -13.24 -9.18
N THR A 10 68.26 -14.44 -9.73
CA THR A 10 69.18 -15.43 -9.13
C THR A 10 70.64 -14.96 -9.14
N VAL A 11 71.05 -14.19 -10.15
CA VAL A 11 72.40 -13.60 -10.23
C VAL A 11 72.56 -12.45 -9.23
N ALA A 12 71.52 -11.66 -8.99
CA ALA A 12 71.52 -10.61 -7.96
C ALA A 12 71.62 -11.21 -6.55
N ILE A 13 70.82 -12.24 -6.24
CA ILE A 13 70.81 -12.92 -4.92
C ILE A 13 72.14 -13.65 -4.65
N ILE A 14 72.72 -14.31 -5.66
CA ILE A 14 74.04 -14.94 -5.50
C ILE A 14 75.15 -13.89 -5.37
N SER A 15 75.01 -12.72 -6.00
CA SER A 15 75.99 -11.63 -5.88
C SER A 15 75.94 -10.95 -4.52
N THR A 16 74.76 -10.80 -3.90
CA THR A 16 74.63 -10.26 -2.53
C THR A 16 75.09 -11.26 -1.47
N LEU A 17 74.82 -12.57 -1.63
CA LEU A 17 75.35 -13.62 -0.74
C LEU A 17 76.88 -13.77 -0.80
N ILE A 18 77.51 -13.55 -1.96
CA ILE A 18 78.97 -13.59 -2.11
C ILE A 18 79.64 -12.33 -1.53
N PHE A 19 78.97 -11.17 -1.54
CA PHE A 19 79.50 -9.95 -0.90
C PHE A 19 79.25 -9.92 0.62
N GLY A 20 78.13 -10.46 1.11
CA GLY A 20 77.86 -10.58 2.55
C GLY A 20 78.78 -11.57 3.27
N THR A 21 79.15 -12.68 2.62
CA THR A 21 80.09 -13.66 3.20
C THR A 21 81.56 -13.22 3.16
N LEU A 22 81.89 -12.11 2.48
CA LEU A 22 83.25 -11.56 2.41
C LEU A 22 83.52 -10.45 3.44
N PHE A 23 82.48 -9.91 4.10
CA PHE A 23 82.62 -8.91 5.18
C PHE A 23 82.50 -9.48 6.60
N VAL A 24 81.92 -10.68 6.79
CA VAL A 24 81.85 -11.34 8.12
C VAL A 24 83.03 -12.33 8.34
N GLY A 25 84.06 -12.27 7.51
CA GLY A 25 85.16 -13.24 7.50
C GLY A 25 86.36 -12.96 8.40
N ILE A 26 86.54 -11.74 8.95
CA ILE A 26 87.73 -11.41 9.77
C ILE A 26 87.39 -10.35 10.84
N SER A 27 86.70 -10.76 11.92
CA SER A 27 86.83 -10.18 13.27
C SER A 27 85.85 -10.81 14.28
N GLY A 28 85.77 -12.14 14.35
CA GLY A 28 84.87 -12.84 15.28
C GLY A 28 85.50 -14.07 15.92
N PHE A 29 86.81 -14.05 16.24
CA PHE A 29 87.45 -15.23 16.85
C PHE A 29 88.56 -14.93 17.87
N PHE A 30 88.55 -13.82 18.60
CA PHE A 30 89.29 -13.72 19.87
C PHE A 30 88.68 -12.64 20.75
N GLN A 31 87.92 -13.04 21.78
CA GLN A 31 88.10 -12.62 23.18
C GLN A 31 86.99 -13.20 24.05
N THR A 32 87.22 -14.41 24.58
CA THR A 32 86.81 -14.70 25.95
C THR A 32 88.07 -14.91 26.78
N ASN A 33 87.96 -14.45 28.03
CA ASN A 33 88.83 -14.66 29.18
C ASN A 33 90.07 -13.80 29.40
N GLU A 34 90.10 -13.37 30.67
CA GLU A 34 91.24 -13.05 31.53
C GLU A 34 91.90 -11.67 31.41
N SER A 35 91.47 -10.83 32.36
CA SER A 35 92.29 -10.39 33.49
C SER A 35 92.92 -9.00 33.43
N VAL A 36 92.93 -8.41 34.62
CA VAL A 36 93.71 -7.25 35.09
C VAL A 36 93.06 -5.93 34.68
N GLY A 37 92.22 -5.30 35.51
CA GLY A 37 92.38 -5.12 36.95
C GLY A 37 93.40 -4.02 37.22
N GLY A 38 92.91 -2.79 37.35
CA GLY A 38 93.63 -1.68 37.95
C GLY A 38 93.69 -0.44 37.08
N PHE A 39 92.72 0.46 37.26
CA PHE A 39 93.03 1.81 37.75
C PHE A 39 91.95 2.20 38.77
N GLU A 40 92.38 2.47 39.99
CA GLU A 40 91.57 3.03 41.06
C GLU A 40 91.00 4.38 40.61
N SER A 41 89.71 4.61 40.85
CA SER A 41 89.10 5.94 40.87
C SER A 41 89.75 6.74 41.99
N ALA A 42 90.36 7.87 41.63
CA ALA A 42 90.91 8.79 42.62
C ALA A 42 89.82 9.78 43.04
N VAL A 43 89.00 9.38 44.01
CA VAL A 43 88.26 10.32 44.85
C VAL A 43 88.24 9.76 46.27
N GLU A 44 89.19 10.25 47.07
CA GLU A 44 88.90 10.81 48.40
C GLU A 44 90.21 11.25 49.09
N GLU A 45 90.39 12.55 49.28
CA GLU A 45 90.91 13.05 50.57
C GLU A 45 90.51 14.52 50.80
N ASP A 46 89.74 14.72 51.88
CA ASP A 46 89.47 15.98 52.58
C ASP A 46 90.78 16.72 52.92
N LEU A 47 90.89 18.02 52.57
CA LEU A 47 91.73 18.98 53.32
C LEU A 47 91.43 20.45 52.97
N ARG A 48 90.85 21.15 53.94
CA ARG A 48 90.87 22.62 54.03
C ARG A 48 92.30 23.18 53.96
N GLY A 49 92.58 24.11 53.04
CA GLY A 49 93.79 24.94 53.10
C GLY A 49 94.08 25.82 51.88
N GLU A 50 93.71 27.10 51.96
CA GLU A 50 94.27 28.28 51.28
C GLU A 50 94.88 28.14 49.87
N ALA A 51 94.13 28.67 48.90
CA ALA A 51 94.55 29.50 47.77
C ALA A 51 95.85 29.12 47.02
N ASP A 52 95.66 28.48 45.86
CA ASP A 52 96.38 28.92 44.66
C ASP A 52 95.41 28.91 43.47
N LEU A 53 95.40 30.02 42.74
CA LEU A 53 94.47 30.35 41.67
C LEU A 53 94.71 29.44 40.46
N MET A 54 93.91 28.39 40.29
CA MET A 54 93.47 28.02 38.94
C MET A 54 92.32 28.97 38.63
N SER A 55 92.50 29.76 37.58
CA SER A 55 91.43 30.58 37.01
C SER A 55 90.17 29.73 36.94
N GLU A 56 89.05 30.24 37.47
CA GLU A 56 87.74 29.95 36.90
C GLU A 56 87.97 29.97 35.39
N ALA A 57 87.84 28.81 34.76
CA ALA A 57 87.75 28.80 33.32
C ALA A 57 86.53 29.68 33.05
N VAL A 58 86.77 30.82 32.39
CA VAL A 58 85.69 31.72 32.08
C VAL A 58 84.76 30.90 31.19
N ASP A 59 83.48 30.94 31.53
CA ASP A 59 82.36 30.31 30.86
C ASP A 59 81.42 31.50 30.62
N THR A 60 81.43 31.98 29.38
CA THR A 60 80.97 33.33 29.04
C THR A 60 79.47 33.38 28.77
N ASP A 61 78.89 32.31 28.23
CA ASP A 61 77.45 32.09 27.99
C ASP A 61 76.77 31.28 29.10
N GLY A 62 77.54 30.54 29.92
CA GLY A 62 77.07 29.94 31.17
C GLY A 62 76.43 28.57 31.00
N ASP A 63 76.83 27.82 29.98
CA ASP A 63 76.25 26.53 29.59
C ASP A 63 76.93 25.32 30.27
N GLY A 64 78.03 25.55 31.00
CA GLY A 64 78.77 24.52 31.71
C GLY A 64 80.02 24.00 30.98
N LEU A 65 80.23 24.40 29.72
CA LEU A 65 81.50 24.29 29.02
C LEU A 65 82.37 25.50 29.38
N SER A 66 83.67 25.47 29.08
CA SER A 66 84.52 26.63 29.39
C SER A 66 85.11 27.21 28.13
N ASP A 67 85.31 28.53 28.07
CA ASP A 67 85.79 29.27 26.89
C ASP A 67 87.00 28.59 26.23
N LYS A 68 87.85 27.98 27.05
CA LYS A 68 89.07 27.30 26.60
C LYS A 68 88.81 25.94 25.97
N LEU A 69 87.85 25.16 26.49
CA LEU A 69 87.46 23.86 25.92
C LEU A 69 86.68 24.06 24.62
N GLU A 70 85.79 25.04 24.59
CA GLU A 70 85.04 25.49 23.41
C GLU A 70 86.01 25.90 22.28
N GLU A 71 86.94 26.84 22.53
CA GLU A 71 87.87 27.32 21.49
C GLU A 71 88.91 26.27 21.05
N THR A 72 89.33 25.35 21.95
CA THR A 72 90.51 24.49 21.67
C THR A 72 90.22 23.02 21.41
N GLN A 73 89.08 22.50 21.84
CA GLN A 73 88.77 21.06 21.78
C GLN A 73 87.49 20.76 21.02
N TYR A 74 86.40 21.48 21.30
CA TYR A 74 85.07 21.16 20.75
C TYR A 74 84.68 22.04 19.56
N GLY A 75 85.18 23.28 19.47
CA GLY A 75 84.95 24.16 18.31
C GLY A 75 83.68 25.00 18.37
N THR A 76 83.04 25.08 19.54
CA THR A 76 81.79 25.81 19.81
C THR A 76 82.03 27.32 20.04
N ASP A 77 80.98 28.15 19.90
CA ASP A 77 81.07 29.62 20.10
C ASP A 77 80.92 29.98 21.57
N VAL A 78 82.02 30.48 22.15
CA VAL A 78 82.12 30.99 23.55
C VAL A 78 81.14 32.09 23.97
N ASN A 79 80.15 32.46 23.16
CA ASN A 79 79.11 33.41 23.56
C ASN A 79 77.71 32.89 23.27
N ASP A 80 77.59 31.67 22.77
CA ASP A 80 76.33 31.02 22.41
C ASP A 80 76.27 29.68 23.13
N ALA A 81 75.31 29.55 24.05
CA ALA A 81 75.17 28.36 24.89
C ALA A 81 74.71 27.10 24.11
N ASP A 82 74.35 27.25 22.85
CA ASP A 82 73.80 26.24 21.93
C ASP A 82 74.29 26.61 20.51
N THR A 83 75.47 26.10 20.15
CA THR A 83 76.19 26.56 18.96
C THR A 83 75.50 26.13 17.66
N ASP A 84 74.91 24.94 17.62
CA ASP A 84 74.22 24.40 16.45
C ASP A 84 72.70 24.67 16.42
N ASN A 85 72.19 25.34 17.46
CA ASN A 85 70.84 25.89 17.60
C ASN A 85 69.74 24.83 17.56
N ASP A 86 70.01 23.66 18.14
CA ASP A 86 69.07 22.55 18.16
C ASP A 86 68.20 22.51 19.45
N GLY A 87 68.56 23.32 20.45
CA GLY A 87 67.85 23.45 21.71
C GLY A 87 68.50 22.70 22.88
N MET A 88 69.57 21.94 22.65
CA MET A 88 70.48 21.42 23.67
C MET A 88 71.67 22.36 23.83
N SER A 89 72.31 22.36 25.00
CA SER A 89 73.44 23.27 25.26
C SER A 89 74.77 22.56 25.09
N ASP A 90 75.78 23.23 24.53
CA ASP A 90 77.06 22.60 24.18
C ASP A 90 77.71 21.89 25.39
N GLY A 91 77.65 22.52 26.57
CA GLY A 91 78.15 21.96 27.82
C GLY A 91 77.42 20.71 28.30
N TRP A 92 76.12 20.59 28.05
CA TRP A 92 75.34 19.40 28.40
C TRP A 92 75.62 18.24 27.44
N GLU A 93 75.66 18.50 26.14
CA GLU A 93 75.96 17.49 25.12
C GLU A 93 77.34 16.89 25.32
N VAL A 94 78.35 17.73 25.57
CA VAL A 94 79.72 17.28 25.85
C VAL A 94 79.79 16.45 27.14
N GLN A 95 79.01 16.80 28.16
CA GLN A 95 78.98 16.07 29.42
C GLN A 95 78.46 14.64 29.23
N HIS A 96 77.47 14.45 28.35
CA HIS A 96 76.83 13.16 28.06
C HIS A 96 77.39 12.51 26.79
N GLY A 97 78.48 13.04 26.24
CA GLY A 97 79.23 12.44 25.14
C GLY A 97 78.60 12.59 23.75
N LEU A 98 77.64 13.50 23.60
CA LEU A 98 77.07 13.96 22.33
C LEU A 98 77.97 15.02 21.66
N ASN A 99 77.66 15.38 20.42
CA ASN A 99 78.44 16.31 19.62
C ASN A 99 77.77 17.69 19.50
N PRO A 100 78.31 18.75 20.16
CA PRO A 100 77.69 20.08 20.27
C PRO A 100 77.78 20.94 18.99
N LEU A 101 78.01 20.31 17.84
CA LEU A 101 78.12 20.96 16.53
C LEU A 101 77.25 20.24 15.48
N ASP A 102 76.48 19.24 15.90
CA ASP A 102 75.67 18.39 15.04
C ASP A 102 74.23 18.30 15.56
N ASN A 103 73.41 19.20 15.03
CA ASN A 103 71.98 19.29 15.33
C ASN A 103 71.13 18.09 14.85
N GLY A 104 71.74 17.03 14.30
CA GLY A 104 71.09 15.80 13.85
C GLY A 104 70.21 15.93 12.60
N GLU A 105 70.03 17.14 12.07
CA GLU A 105 69.17 17.41 10.92
C GLU A 105 69.98 17.56 9.64
N SER A 106 69.60 16.85 8.58
CA SER A 106 70.18 17.10 7.26
C SER A 106 69.59 18.38 6.68
N ASP A 107 70.43 19.38 6.42
CA ASP A 107 70.05 20.61 5.72
C ASP A 107 69.07 20.33 4.57
N ASP A 108 67.84 20.82 4.71
CA ASP A 108 66.78 20.64 3.75
C ASP A 108 67.22 21.30 2.42
N ILE A 109 67.47 20.49 1.37
CA ILE A 109 67.78 21.00 0.03
C ILE A 109 66.51 21.67 -0.51
N ASN A 110 66.31 22.94 -0.14
CA ASN A 110 65.40 23.85 -0.79
C ASN A 110 66.16 24.70 -1.82
N VAL A 111 67.01 24.05 -2.62
CA VAL A 111 67.60 24.66 -3.82
C VAL A 111 66.63 24.45 -4.97
N ASP A 112 65.79 25.46 -5.23
CA ASP A 112 65.16 25.64 -6.54
C ASP A 112 66.27 25.60 -7.61
N PRO A 113 66.25 24.64 -8.57
CA PRO A 113 67.30 24.51 -9.58
C PRO A 113 67.36 25.69 -10.57
N THR A 114 66.53 26.72 -10.40
CA THR A 114 66.45 27.85 -11.33
C THR A 114 66.99 29.18 -10.81
N GLN A 115 67.48 29.27 -9.56
CA GLN A 115 68.07 30.50 -9.03
C GLN A 115 69.53 30.32 -8.60
N SER A 116 70.42 30.40 -9.57
CA SER A 116 71.84 30.68 -9.34
C SER A 116 72.07 32.19 -9.31
N GLU A 117 72.19 32.81 -8.14
CA GLU A 117 72.96 34.05 -7.97
C GLU A 117 73.83 33.98 -6.70
N GLU A 118 75.14 33.80 -6.95
CA GLU A 118 76.31 34.30 -6.20
C GLU A 118 76.42 34.12 -4.66
N THR A 119 77.16 33.07 -4.28
CA THR A 119 78.34 33.03 -3.36
C THR A 119 78.35 33.86 -2.06
N GLU A 120 78.59 33.19 -0.92
CA GLU A 120 79.77 33.35 -0.02
C GLU A 120 79.58 32.52 1.26
N ASP A 121 79.92 31.23 1.29
CA ASP A 121 80.59 30.65 2.50
C ASP A 121 81.31 29.28 2.33
N ALA A 122 81.75 28.93 1.12
CA ALA A 122 82.53 27.71 0.93
C ALA A 122 84.04 27.91 1.29
N THR A 123 84.35 28.59 2.39
CA THR A 123 85.75 28.77 2.83
C THR A 123 86.09 28.38 4.27
N ILE A 124 85.18 27.77 5.03
CA ILE A 124 85.56 27.07 6.26
C ILE A 124 85.96 25.65 5.89
N ALA A 125 87.26 25.44 5.78
CA ALA A 125 87.86 24.15 5.48
C ALA A 125 88.41 23.54 6.77
N ASN A 126 87.53 22.95 7.62
CA ASN A 126 87.97 21.93 8.58
C ASN A 126 86.86 21.11 9.29
N GLU A 127 85.80 20.67 8.63
CA GLU A 127 84.90 19.66 9.23
C GLU A 127 85.09 18.33 8.50
N THR A 128 85.53 17.31 9.25
CA THR A 128 85.73 15.94 8.77
C THR A 128 84.60 15.04 9.27
N ASP A 129 83.36 15.31 8.91
CA ASP A 129 82.35 14.31 8.55
C ASP A 129 81.14 15.04 7.98
N SER A 130 80.88 14.86 6.67
CA SER A 130 79.87 15.64 5.94
C SER A 130 78.50 14.95 5.90
N TRP A 131 78.12 14.27 6.99
CA TRP A 131 76.79 13.71 7.17
C TRP A 131 76.38 13.92 8.64
N PRO A 132 75.34 14.72 8.92
CA PRO A 132 74.80 14.84 10.27
C PRO A 132 74.34 13.47 10.75
N ASP A 133 74.70 13.10 11.98
CA ASP A 133 74.27 11.87 12.64
C ASP A 133 72.98 12.17 13.41
N PRO A 134 71.83 11.62 13.00
CA PRO A 134 70.55 11.89 13.65
C PRO A 134 70.51 11.53 15.14
N ASN A 135 71.44 10.70 15.62
CA ASN A 135 71.53 10.34 17.03
C ASN A 135 72.17 11.44 17.90
N GLN A 136 72.81 12.46 17.30
CA GLN A 136 73.49 13.52 18.06
C GLN A 136 72.54 14.67 18.43
N GLY A 137 71.55 14.96 17.57
CA GLY A 137 70.58 16.03 17.81
C GLY A 137 69.51 15.70 18.85
N PRO A 138 68.55 16.61 19.10
CA PRO A 138 67.62 16.53 20.24
C PRO A 138 66.62 15.38 20.14
N THR A 139 66.37 14.93 18.92
CA THR A 139 65.48 13.80 18.58
C THR A 139 66.23 12.48 18.43
N GLY A 140 67.54 12.47 18.66
CA GLY A 140 68.37 11.27 18.63
C GLY A 140 68.12 10.37 19.83
N ASP A 141 68.36 9.07 19.64
CA ASP A 141 68.26 8.01 20.65
C ASP A 141 69.48 7.08 20.51
N PRO A 142 70.64 7.47 21.09
CA PRO A 142 71.92 6.77 20.87
C PRO A 142 71.99 5.38 21.48
N ASP A 143 71.36 5.17 22.63
CA ASP A 143 71.37 3.93 23.40
C ASP A 143 70.15 3.03 23.17
N ARG A 144 69.13 3.55 22.47
CA ARG A 144 67.98 2.83 21.92
C ARG A 144 67.01 2.33 22.98
N ASP A 145 66.87 3.07 24.07
CA ASP A 145 65.81 2.82 25.05
C ASP A 145 64.48 3.50 24.67
N GLY A 146 64.51 4.40 23.68
CA GLY A 146 63.37 5.11 23.14
C GLY A 146 63.09 6.47 23.80
N LEU A 147 63.93 6.94 24.73
CA LEU A 147 63.98 8.35 25.11
C LEU A 147 64.83 9.11 24.09
N THR A 148 64.44 10.35 23.80
CA THR A 148 65.28 11.23 22.99
C THR A 148 66.26 11.96 23.89
N ASN A 149 67.42 12.36 23.34
CA ASN A 149 68.42 13.15 24.06
C ASN A 149 67.79 14.35 24.83
N GLN A 150 66.82 15.04 24.21
CA GLN A 150 66.08 16.13 24.86
C GLN A 150 65.21 15.67 26.05
N ALA A 151 64.52 14.53 25.95
CA ALA A 151 63.73 13.99 27.04
C ALA A 151 64.61 13.55 28.21
N GLU A 152 65.76 12.96 27.91
CA GLU A 152 66.75 12.55 28.90
C GLU A 152 67.39 13.74 29.60
N GLN A 153 67.62 14.84 28.88
CA GLN A 153 68.04 16.11 29.49
C GLN A 153 67.04 16.60 30.54
N GLU A 154 65.74 16.44 30.28
CA GLU A 154 64.68 16.85 31.21
C GLU A 154 64.55 15.92 32.42
N LEU A 155 64.72 14.61 32.21
CA LEU A 155 64.65 13.58 33.26
C LEU A 155 65.96 13.48 34.07
N GLY A 156 67.08 13.92 33.51
CA GLY A 156 68.41 13.82 34.09
C GLY A 156 69.08 12.46 33.93
N THR A 157 68.59 11.65 32.99
CA THR A 157 69.13 10.34 32.60
C THR A 157 70.31 10.51 31.63
N ASP A 158 71.03 9.42 31.33
CA ASP A 158 72.26 9.44 30.53
C ASP A 158 72.02 8.93 29.09
N PRO A 159 72.06 9.81 28.06
CA PRO A 159 71.82 9.50 26.64
C PRO A 159 72.64 8.41 25.96
N GLN A 160 73.58 7.81 26.68
CA GLN A 160 74.39 6.71 26.17
C GLN A 160 74.15 5.41 26.93
N ARG A 161 73.23 5.41 27.88
CA ARG A 161 72.95 4.32 28.79
C ARG A 161 71.44 4.20 29.02
N ALA A 162 70.88 3.23 28.31
CA ALA A 162 69.48 2.82 28.43
C ALA A 162 68.99 2.56 29.86
N ASP A 163 69.88 2.25 30.80
CA ASP A 163 69.60 2.06 32.23
C ASP A 163 70.62 2.91 33.01
N THR A 164 70.19 4.09 33.48
CA THR A 164 71.06 5.09 34.10
C THR A 164 71.51 4.66 35.49
N ASP A 165 70.66 4.02 36.28
CA ASP A 165 70.95 3.65 37.67
C ASP A 165 71.42 2.20 37.90
N ASN A 166 71.46 1.41 36.82
CA ASN A 166 71.90 0.01 36.68
C ASN A 166 71.04 -1.00 37.44
N ASP A 167 69.75 -0.75 37.55
CA ASP A 167 68.83 -1.60 38.30
C ASP A 167 68.21 -2.73 37.48
N GLY A 168 68.39 -2.69 36.16
CA GLY A 168 67.95 -3.68 35.19
C GLY A 168 66.75 -3.26 34.35
N LEU A 169 66.10 -2.12 34.67
CA LEU A 169 65.04 -1.52 33.87
C LEU A 169 65.56 -0.34 33.05
N ASN A 170 64.94 -0.06 31.91
CA ASN A 170 65.32 1.07 31.09
C ASN A 170 64.67 2.39 31.54
N ASP A 171 65.37 3.50 31.28
CA ASP A 171 64.98 4.83 31.76
C ASP A 171 63.63 5.28 31.18
N ARG A 172 63.34 4.93 29.92
CA ARG A 172 62.05 5.23 29.28
C ARG A 172 60.89 4.60 30.05
N TRP A 173 60.95 3.30 30.27
CA TRP A 173 59.87 2.52 30.86
C TRP A 173 59.62 2.97 32.29
N GLU A 174 60.68 3.19 33.06
CA GLU A 174 60.55 3.69 34.43
C GLU A 174 59.90 5.09 34.48
N SER A 175 60.29 5.99 33.57
CA SER A 175 59.74 7.34 33.51
C SER A 175 58.23 7.37 33.18
N LEU A 176 57.73 6.35 32.48
CA LEU A 176 56.31 6.23 32.11
C LEU A 176 55.45 5.76 33.28
N TYR A 177 55.97 4.84 34.10
CA TYR A 177 55.20 4.16 35.15
C TYR A 177 55.54 4.61 36.58
N THR A 178 56.39 5.64 36.75
CA THR A 178 56.79 6.19 38.04
C THR A 178 55.60 6.35 39.01
N MET A 179 55.66 5.67 40.15
CA MET A 179 54.58 5.68 41.14
C MET A 179 55.07 5.81 42.58
N ALA A 180 54.23 6.33 43.47
CA ALA A 180 54.55 6.49 44.88
C ALA A 180 53.80 5.47 45.75
N VAL A 181 54.54 4.55 46.38
CA VAL A 181 54.00 3.51 47.26
C VAL A 181 54.24 3.86 48.73
N GLN A 182 53.19 3.74 49.55
CA GLN A 182 53.25 4.06 50.97
C GLN A 182 53.69 2.84 51.79
N THR A 183 54.91 2.87 52.31
CA THR A 183 55.45 1.78 53.15
C THR A 183 55.44 2.17 54.64
N PRO A 184 55.54 1.19 55.57
CA PRO A 184 55.70 1.47 57.01
C PRO A 184 56.92 2.32 57.37
N GLY A 185 57.91 2.45 56.47
CA GLY A 185 59.12 3.26 56.66
C GLY A 185 59.11 4.64 55.98
N GLY A 186 58.08 4.96 55.18
CA GLY A 186 57.99 6.19 54.40
C GLY A 186 57.41 5.94 53.00
N GLU A 187 57.21 7.01 52.26
CA GLU A 187 56.87 6.96 50.83
C GLU A 187 58.11 6.57 50.04
N VAL A 188 58.00 5.50 49.25
CA VAL A 188 59.01 5.04 48.29
C VAL A 188 58.47 5.35 46.90
N THR A 189 59.30 5.95 46.04
CA THR A 189 58.94 6.20 44.64
C THR A 189 59.51 5.05 43.84
N LEU A 190 58.65 4.16 43.34
CA LEU A 190 59.04 3.07 42.47
C LEU A 190 59.17 3.57 41.02
N PHE A 191 60.01 2.88 40.24
CA PHE A 191 60.28 3.17 38.83
C PHE A 191 60.81 4.59 38.63
N ASN A 192 61.91 4.91 39.33
CA ASN A 192 62.56 6.20 39.20
C ASN A 192 63.88 5.97 38.45
N PRO A 193 64.05 6.49 37.21
CA PRO A 193 65.23 6.25 36.36
C PRO A 193 66.60 6.61 36.97
N LEU A 194 66.61 7.26 38.13
CA LEU A 194 67.81 7.73 38.83
C LEU A 194 68.05 7.02 40.18
N ASP A 195 67.14 6.15 40.63
CA ASP A 195 67.23 5.41 41.89
C ASP A 195 66.44 4.08 41.89
N GLY A 196 67.10 2.99 41.48
CA GLY A 196 66.56 1.64 41.43
C GLY A 196 66.34 0.93 42.76
N ASN A 197 65.97 1.70 43.79
CA ASN A 197 65.47 1.25 45.09
C ASN A 197 66.10 -0.04 45.66
N TRP A 198 67.44 -0.10 45.66
CA TRP A 198 68.21 -1.27 46.09
C TRP A 198 67.90 -1.73 47.53
N ASP A 199 67.49 -2.99 47.70
CA ASP A 199 67.11 -3.61 48.98
C ASP A 199 66.06 -2.79 49.76
N CYS A 200 65.04 -2.26 49.09
CA CYS A 200 64.01 -1.44 49.73
C CYS A 200 63.15 -2.22 50.74
N LEU A 201 62.35 -1.49 51.52
CA LEU A 201 61.52 -2.06 52.60
C LEU A 201 60.38 -2.97 52.15
N LEU A 202 60.06 -3.01 50.85
CA LEU A 202 59.04 -3.89 50.27
C LEU A 202 59.55 -5.33 50.11
N LEU A 203 60.86 -5.53 49.97
CA LEU A 203 61.51 -6.84 49.96
C LEU A 203 61.73 -7.34 51.39
N ASP A 204 60.64 -7.71 52.06
CA ASP A 204 60.75 -8.41 53.35
C ASP A 204 61.23 -9.86 53.17
N GLN A 205 61.65 -10.51 54.26
CA GLN A 205 62.17 -11.87 54.17
C GLN A 205 61.14 -12.88 53.60
N ALA A 206 59.84 -12.64 53.78
CA ALA A 206 58.82 -13.55 53.25
C ALA A 206 58.66 -13.36 51.74
N MET A 207 58.74 -12.13 51.24
CA MET A 207 58.76 -11.81 49.82
C MET A 207 60.01 -12.37 49.14
N VAL A 208 61.19 -12.16 49.73
CA VAL A 208 62.45 -12.71 49.22
C VAL A 208 62.39 -14.24 49.15
N ASP A 209 61.90 -14.92 50.20
CA ASP A 209 61.74 -16.39 50.19
C ASP A 209 60.76 -16.85 49.08
N ALA A 210 59.74 -16.04 48.75
CA ALA A 210 58.79 -16.32 47.68
C ALA A 210 59.39 -16.12 46.28
N LEU A 211 60.10 -15.01 46.07
CA LEU A 211 60.79 -14.69 44.81
C LEU A 211 61.94 -15.65 44.53
N GLU A 212 62.73 -16.07 45.54
CA GLU A 212 63.77 -17.10 45.40
C GLU A 212 63.17 -18.47 45.01
N THR A 213 61.92 -18.74 45.43
CA THR A 213 61.21 -19.96 45.02
C THR A 213 60.74 -19.88 43.56
N ARG A 214 60.31 -18.70 43.11
CA ARG A 214 59.88 -18.42 41.72
C ARG A 214 61.08 -18.42 40.76
N PHE A 215 62.09 -17.59 41.04
CA PHE A 215 63.30 -17.41 40.23
C PHE A 215 64.40 -18.41 40.65
N ASN A 216 64.18 -19.68 40.36
CA ASN A 216 65.09 -20.77 40.76
C ASN A 216 65.96 -21.29 39.59
N GLY A 217 65.93 -20.62 38.44
CA GLY A 217 66.65 -21.03 37.23
C GLY A 217 66.07 -22.25 36.50
N GLU A 218 64.97 -22.84 36.96
CA GLU A 218 64.25 -23.93 36.27
C GLU A 218 63.23 -23.37 35.25
N ASN A 219 62.88 -24.17 34.24
CA ASN A 219 61.90 -23.82 33.19
C ASN A 219 62.16 -22.54 32.39
N GLY A 220 63.40 -22.04 32.36
CA GLY A 220 63.78 -20.85 31.58
C GLY A 220 63.53 -19.53 32.31
N MET A 221 63.13 -19.56 33.58
CA MET A 221 63.07 -18.40 34.46
C MET A 221 64.48 -17.99 34.89
N ALA A 222 64.68 -16.71 35.20
CA ALA A 222 65.93 -16.22 35.78
C ALA A 222 66.23 -16.91 37.11
N ASP A 223 67.52 -17.05 37.45
CA ASP A 223 67.95 -17.44 38.79
C ASP A 223 67.99 -16.17 39.66
N TRP A 224 67.52 -16.26 40.89
CA TRP A 224 67.51 -15.15 41.86
C TRP A 224 68.90 -14.54 42.04
N ASP A 225 69.96 -15.35 41.99
CA ASP A 225 71.33 -14.87 42.08
C ASP A 225 71.77 -14.06 40.82
N ASP A 226 71.18 -14.35 39.66
CA ASP A 226 71.47 -13.66 38.39
C ASP A 226 70.74 -12.30 38.29
N LEU A 227 69.68 -12.09 39.07
CA LEU A 227 68.94 -10.84 39.20
C LEU A 227 69.58 -9.85 40.21
N ALA A 228 70.75 -10.17 40.76
CA ALA A 228 71.43 -9.32 41.73
C ALA A 228 72.52 -8.45 41.07
N SER A 229 72.54 -7.15 41.36
CA SER A 229 73.66 -6.26 41.03
C SER A 229 74.46 -5.92 42.29
N ASN A 230 75.74 -6.29 42.30
CA ASN A 230 76.63 -6.12 43.46
C ASN A 230 76.07 -6.74 44.77
N ASP A 231 75.52 -7.95 44.70
CA ASP A 231 74.89 -8.69 45.81
C ASP A 231 73.64 -8.00 46.43
N ARG A 232 72.93 -7.15 45.67
CA ARG A 232 71.68 -6.48 46.06
C ARG A 232 70.62 -6.63 44.96
N HIS A 233 69.35 -6.55 45.33
CA HIS A 233 68.21 -6.64 44.40
C HIS A 233 67.46 -5.31 44.35
N SER A 234 67.10 -4.86 43.14
CA SER A 234 66.23 -3.70 42.96
C SER A 234 64.78 -4.08 43.27
N CYS A 235 64.10 -3.26 44.08
CA CYS A 235 62.67 -3.42 44.28
C CYS A 235 61.86 -3.06 43.03
N ASP A 236 62.37 -2.15 42.21
CA ASP A 236 61.71 -1.74 40.98
C ASP A 236 61.74 -2.88 39.98
N MET A 237 62.84 -3.64 39.91
CA MET A 237 62.95 -4.75 38.97
C MET A 237 62.17 -6.02 39.38
N VAL A 238 62.27 -6.47 40.64
CA VAL A 238 61.86 -7.86 41.01
C VAL A 238 60.45 -8.01 41.58
N LEU A 239 59.74 -6.91 41.87
CA LEU A 239 58.38 -6.97 42.39
C LEU A 239 57.37 -7.22 41.26
N ASP A 240 56.20 -7.67 41.68
CA ASP A 240 54.98 -7.84 40.88
C ASP A 240 54.02 -6.79 41.44
N THR A 241 53.82 -5.70 40.69
CA THR A 241 53.27 -4.45 41.25
C THR A 241 51.74 -4.41 41.21
N ASP A 242 51.14 -5.08 40.25
CA ASP A 242 49.70 -5.17 40.02
C ASP A 242 49.08 -6.52 40.45
N ASP A 243 49.92 -7.43 40.99
CA ASP A 243 49.56 -8.75 41.49
C ASP A 243 48.95 -9.66 40.39
N ASP A 244 49.36 -9.50 39.13
CA ASP A 244 48.92 -10.36 38.02
C ASP A 244 49.72 -11.67 37.95
N GLY A 245 50.97 -11.68 38.41
CA GLY A 245 51.87 -12.80 38.35
C GLY A 245 53.09 -12.60 37.45
N LEU A 246 53.25 -11.48 36.77
CA LEU A 246 54.46 -11.01 36.10
C LEU A 246 55.28 -10.14 37.05
N ALA A 247 56.61 -10.16 36.89
CA ALA A 247 57.47 -9.24 37.62
C ALA A 247 57.80 -8.05 36.72
N ASN A 248 58.06 -6.89 37.28
CA ASN A 248 58.27 -5.64 36.55
C ASN A 248 59.32 -5.75 35.42
N PHE A 249 60.41 -6.51 35.62
CA PHE A 249 61.40 -6.76 34.56
C PHE A 249 60.91 -7.69 33.44
N GLU A 250 59.98 -8.59 33.75
CA GLU A 250 59.30 -9.41 32.74
C GLU A 250 58.30 -8.55 31.97
N GLU A 251 57.59 -7.66 32.65
CA GLU A 251 56.65 -6.70 32.05
C GLU A 251 57.36 -5.74 31.10
N GLU A 252 58.47 -5.14 31.53
CA GLU A 252 59.31 -4.31 30.65
C GLU A 252 59.77 -5.08 29.40
N ALA A 253 60.20 -6.33 29.58
CA ALA A 253 60.65 -7.16 28.47
C ALA A 253 59.53 -7.53 27.48
N PHE A 254 58.28 -7.56 27.94
CA PHE A 254 57.09 -7.79 27.13
C PHE A 254 56.40 -6.50 26.68
N GLY A 255 56.84 -5.32 27.13
CA GLY A 255 56.24 -4.04 26.80
C GLY A 255 54.94 -3.74 27.56
N THR A 256 54.66 -4.46 28.64
CA THR A 256 53.40 -4.36 29.38
C THR A 256 53.47 -3.30 30.49
N ASN A 257 52.31 -2.96 31.03
CA ASN A 257 52.10 -1.92 32.02
C ASN A 257 52.10 -2.50 33.45
N PRO A 258 53.09 -2.16 34.29
CA PRO A 258 53.26 -2.72 35.65
C PRO A 258 52.20 -2.30 36.67
N THR A 259 51.14 -1.66 36.21
CA THR A 259 50.08 -1.09 37.04
C THR A 259 48.70 -1.62 36.68
N SER A 260 48.61 -2.42 35.61
CA SER A 260 47.38 -2.94 35.05
C SER A 260 47.55 -4.41 34.72
N ARG A 261 46.69 -5.25 35.31
CA ARG A 261 46.74 -6.72 35.11
C ARG A 261 46.46 -7.15 33.68
N ASP A 262 45.83 -6.28 32.92
CA ASP A 262 45.49 -6.37 31.49
C ASP A 262 45.96 -5.04 30.90
N SER A 263 47.09 -5.08 30.20
CA SER A 263 47.85 -3.91 29.77
C SER A 263 47.29 -3.25 28.53
N ASP A 264 46.81 -4.05 27.59
CA ASP A 264 46.29 -3.64 26.29
C ASP A 264 44.74 -3.63 26.22
N GLN A 265 44.07 -4.09 27.28
CA GLN A 265 42.62 -4.08 27.50
C GLN A 265 41.85 -4.96 26.51
N ASP A 266 42.44 -6.09 26.13
CA ASP A 266 41.90 -7.02 25.14
C ASP A 266 40.94 -8.08 25.73
N LEU A 267 40.73 -8.07 27.06
CA LEU A 267 39.94 -9.01 27.89
C LEU A 267 40.74 -10.16 28.55
N ILE A 268 42.07 -10.19 28.41
CA ILE A 268 42.96 -11.17 29.03
C ILE A 268 43.95 -10.46 29.98
N ASP A 269 44.29 -11.11 31.10
CA ASP A 269 45.38 -10.63 31.97
C ASP A 269 46.76 -10.98 31.33
N ASP A 270 47.77 -10.11 31.40
CA ASP A 270 49.09 -10.27 30.74
C ASP A 270 49.76 -11.63 31.03
N ILE A 271 49.69 -12.09 32.29
CA ILE A 271 50.22 -13.40 32.72
C ILE A 271 49.60 -14.58 31.96
N VAL A 272 48.34 -14.46 31.53
CA VAL A 272 47.60 -15.53 30.85
C VAL A 272 48.14 -15.71 29.44
N GLU A 273 48.49 -14.63 28.76
CA GLU A 273 48.97 -14.66 27.39
C GLU A 273 50.36 -15.27 27.27
N VAL A 274 51.23 -14.95 28.22
CA VAL A 274 52.59 -15.52 28.25
C VAL A 274 52.63 -16.93 28.87
N ALA A 275 51.49 -17.46 29.33
CA ALA A 275 51.43 -18.72 30.03
C ALA A 275 51.74 -19.91 29.11
N ASN A 276 52.90 -20.55 29.34
CA ASN A 276 53.26 -21.80 28.65
C ASN A 276 52.67 -23.05 29.34
N GLY A 277 51.39 -23.00 29.70
CA GLY A 277 50.73 -24.02 30.52
C GLY A 277 49.22 -23.82 30.67
N THR A 278 48.65 -24.45 31.70
CA THR A 278 47.24 -24.24 32.05
C THR A 278 47.07 -23.06 33.00
N VAL A 279 46.07 -22.23 32.71
CA VAL A 279 45.68 -21.01 33.43
C VAL A 279 44.26 -21.15 33.97
N GLY A 280 44.00 -20.57 35.13
CA GLY A 280 42.67 -20.56 35.73
C GLY A 280 41.94 -19.26 35.42
N LEU A 281 40.84 -19.32 34.65
CA LEU A 281 40.05 -18.14 34.28
C LEU A 281 38.75 -18.06 35.09
N PHE A 282 38.36 -16.84 35.45
CA PHE A 282 37.07 -16.52 36.08
C PHE A 282 36.06 -15.91 35.09
N THR A 283 36.41 -15.83 33.81
CA THR A 283 35.56 -15.45 32.69
C THR A 283 35.12 -16.70 31.93
N GLY A 284 33.90 -16.68 31.41
CA GLY A 284 33.36 -17.73 30.55
C GLY A 284 33.99 -17.65 29.15
N MET A 285 34.09 -18.80 28.49
CA MET A 285 34.63 -18.96 27.14
C MET A 285 33.56 -19.60 26.23
N GLY A 286 33.72 -19.46 24.91
CA GLY A 286 32.76 -19.96 23.92
C GLY A 286 31.41 -19.25 23.99
N GLU A 287 30.30 -20.00 24.06
CA GLU A 287 28.93 -19.44 24.08
C GLU A 287 28.69 -18.43 25.23
N ASN A 288 29.41 -18.55 26.35
CA ASN A 288 29.30 -17.62 27.49
C ASN A 288 30.50 -16.67 27.57
N CYS A 289 31.05 -16.30 26.41
CA CYS A 289 32.19 -15.40 26.34
C CYS A 289 31.93 -14.12 27.12
N ASN A 290 32.93 -13.66 27.89
CA ASN A 290 32.87 -12.46 28.71
C ASN A 290 31.82 -12.48 29.85
N GLU A 291 31.24 -13.65 30.16
CA GLU A 291 30.37 -13.80 31.34
C GLU A 291 31.17 -14.17 32.59
N ALA A 292 30.92 -13.49 33.72
CA ALA A 292 31.62 -13.76 34.97
C ALA A 292 31.27 -15.13 35.58
N GLN A 293 32.27 -15.98 35.80
CA GLN A 293 32.16 -17.30 36.40
C GLN A 293 32.40 -17.28 37.92
N LEU A 294 31.70 -18.15 38.65
CA LEU A 294 31.85 -18.29 40.12
C LEU A 294 33.01 -19.22 40.54
N VAL A 295 33.54 -20.00 39.61
CA VAL A 295 34.60 -21.00 39.84
C VAL A 295 35.62 -20.85 38.72
N SER A 296 36.91 -20.86 39.07
CA SER A 296 37.97 -20.83 38.08
C SER A 296 38.01 -22.14 37.27
N GLU A 297 37.91 -22.04 35.95
CA GLU A 297 38.12 -23.16 35.04
C GLU A 297 39.53 -23.12 34.44
N GLU A 298 40.11 -24.30 34.19
CA GLU A 298 41.50 -24.42 33.74
C GLU A 298 41.54 -24.57 32.22
N TYR A 299 42.11 -23.57 31.54
CA TYR A 299 42.31 -23.54 30.09
C TYR A 299 43.79 -23.48 29.74
N VAL A 300 44.12 -23.67 28.47
CA VAL A 300 45.50 -23.52 27.97
C VAL A 300 45.65 -22.09 27.48
N GLY A 301 46.74 -21.39 27.80
CA GLY A 301 46.95 -20.00 27.36
C GLY A 301 46.88 -19.82 25.84
N PRO A 302 46.51 -18.61 25.35
CA PRO A 302 46.24 -18.34 23.93
C PRO A 302 47.43 -18.70 23.03
N PHE A 303 48.64 -18.34 23.44
CA PHE A 303 49.87 -18.56 22.66
C PHE A 303 50.62 -19.83 23.04
N PHE A 304 49.93 -20.88 23.49
CA PHE A 304 50.60 -22.09 23.97
C PHE A 304 51.51 -22.74 22.90
N GLY A 305 52.77 -22.94 23.28
CA GLY A 305 53.76 -23.61 22.45
C GLY A 305 54.59 -22.69 21.56
N VAL A 306 54.40 -21.36 21.64
CA VAL A 306 55.33 -20.38 21.08
C VAL A 306 56.56 -20.23 21.98
N ASP A 307 57.72 -19.91 21.37
CA ASP A 307 58.95 -19.64 22.12
C ASP A 307 58.91 -18.21 22.69
N ARG A 308 59.49 -17.96 23.88
CA ARG A 308 59.47 -16.60 24.50
C ARG A 308 60.04 -15.47 23.63
N SER A 309 60.90 -15.78 22.66
CA SER A 309 61.40 -14.79 21.70
C SER A 309 60.36 -14.31 20.68
N TRP A 310 59.20 -14.97 20.62
CA TRP A 310 58.11 -14.61 19.73
C TRP A 310 57.35 -13.37 20.23
N PHE A 311 57.14 -13.24 21.55
CA PHE A 311 56.63 -12.03 22.22
C PHE A 311 57.60 -10.83 22.16
N MET A 312 58.75 -10.95 21.50
CA MET A 312 59.69 -9.84 21.25
C MET A 312 59.72 -9.46 19.77
N MET A 313 58.77 -10.01 19.00
CA MET A 313 58.54 -9.65 17.61
C MET A 313 57.33 -8.74 17.55
N ASP A 314 57.18 -8.14 16.39
CA ASP A 314 56.08 -7.26 15.99
C ASP A 314 55.59 -7.85 14.66
N MET A 315 54.47 -8.59 14.71
CA MET A 315 53.98 -9.40 13.59
C MET A 315 53.20 -8.57 12.58
N ASP A 316 52.42 -7.60 13.03
CA ASP A 316 51.54 -6.76 12.21
C ASP A 316 52.22 -5.44 11.77
N GLY A 317 53.28 -5.02 12.46
CA GLY A 317 54.11 -3.87 12.16
C GLY A 317 53.63 -2.57 12.81
N ASP A 318 52.81 -2.62 13.86
CA ASP A 318 52.26 -1.43 14.53
C ASP A 318 53.22 -0.80 15.57
N GLY A 319 54.28 -1.55 15.92
CA GLY A 319 55.32 -1.14 16.86
C GLY A 319 55.12 -1.59 18.30
N LEU A 320 54.07 -2.37 18.59
CA LEU A 320 53.87 -3.10 19.84
C LEU A 320 54.46 -4.52 19.73
N LEU A 321 54.59 -5.19 20.87
CA LEU A 321 55.14 -6.55 20.91
C LEU A 321 53.99 -7.55 21.01
N ASN A 322 54.05 -8.62 20.21
CA ASN A 322 53.03 -9.66 20.18
C ASN A 322 52.62 -10.16 21.58
N GLY A 323 51.32 -10.45 21.74
CA GLY A 323 50.70 -10.91 22.98
C GLY A 323 50.40 -9.74 23.90
N PRO A 324 50.88 -9.74 25.16
CA PRO A 324 50.27 -8.94 26.23
C PRO A 324 50.45 -7.42 26.19
N SER A 325 51.14 -6.90 25.18
CA SER A 325 51.28 -5.45 24.99
C SER A 325 50.57 -4.97 23.73
N ASP A 326 50.03 -5.90 22.94
CA ASP A 326 49.47 -5.70 21.63
C ASP A 326 48.09 -6.33 21.58
N TRP A 327 47.08 -5.47 21.61
CA TRP A 327 45.68 -5.88 21.66
C TRP A 327 45.25 -6.73 20.45
N ASP A 328 45.95 -6.68 19.31
CA ASP A 328 45.63 -7.37 18.05
C ASP A 328 46.92 -7.89 17.40
N THR A 329 47.42 -9.03 17.89
CA THR A 329 48.76 -9.53 17.57
C THR A 329 48.99 -9.80 16.08
N ASP A 330 47.95 -10.09 15.31
CA ASP A 330 48.06 -10.39 13.89
C ASP A 330 47.52 -9.31 12.94
N GLY A 331 46.94 -8.25 13.49
CA GLY A 331 46.55 -7.02 12.82
C GLY A 331 45.29 -7.16 11.96
N ASP A 332 44.37 -8.05 12.32
CA ASP A 332 43.13 -8.28 11.58
C ASP A 332 41.93 -7.46 12.08
N GLY A 333 42.11 -6.75 13.19
CA GLY A 333 41.18 -5.80 13.79
C GLY A 333 40.33 -6.40 14.92
N MET A 334 40.53 -7.66 15.27
CA MET A 334 39.91 -8.31 16.43
C MET A 334 40.90 -8.36 17.61
N PRO A 335 40.43 -8.19 18.85
CA PRO A 335 41.31 -8.35 20.00
C PRO A 335 41.69 -9.82 20.24
N ASP A 336 42.94 -10.04 20.65
CA ASP A 336 43.45 -11.36 21.01
C ASP A 336 42.57 -12.06 22.07
N GLY A 337 42.02 -11.29 23.01
CA GLY A 337 41.10 -11.78 24.02
C GLY A 337 39.73 -12.21 23.52
N PHE A 338 39.17 -11.51 22.53
CA PHE A 338 37.95 -11.94 21.85
C PHE A 338 38.21 -13.25 21.09
N GLU A 339 39.30 -13.31 20.34
CA GLU A 339 39.68 -14.50 19.59
C GLU A 339 39.96 -15.70 20.48
N TYR A 340 40.70 -15.49 21.56
CA TYR A 340 40.97 -16.52 22.56
C TYR A 340 39.69 -17.08 23.14
N CYS A 341 38.68 -16.23 23.37
CA CYS A 341 37.38 -16.63 23.88
C CYS A 341 36.71 -17.71 23.01
N TYR A 342 36.89 -17.62 21.69
CA TYR A 342 36.39 -18.57 20.69
C TYR A 342 37.50 -19.47 20.11
N SER A 343 38.65 -19.57 20.78
CA SER A 343 39.78 -20.41 20.35
C SER A 343 39.72 -21.87 20.84
N ILE A 344 38.75 -22.19 21.71
CA ILE A 344 38.69 -23.50 22.35
C ILE A 344 37.91 -24.48 21.49
N GLY A 345 38.63 -25.28 20.70
CA GLY A 345 38.02 -26.26 19.78
C GLY A 345 37.17 -27.38 20.44
N ASP A 346 37.26 -27.59 21.76
CA ASP A 346 36.37 -28.50 22.51
C ASP A 346 34.99 -27.86 22.80
N LEU A 347 34.92 -26.52 22.76
CA LEU A 347 33.70 -25.73 22.91
C LEU A 347 33.12 -25.32 21.54
N ALA A 348 33.98 -25.19 20.53
CA ALA A 348 33.57 -24.84 19.17
C ALA A 348 32.62 -25.89 18.55
N PRO A 349 31.65 -25.48 17.71
CA PRO A 349 30.76 -26.43 17.04
C PRO A 349 31.54 -27.35 16.07
N ASN A 350 32.63 -26.84 15.49
CA ASN A 350 33.57 -27.63 14.72
C ASN A 350 35.02 -27.10 14.82
N ALA A 351 36.01 -27.95 14.52
CA ALA A 351 37.43 -27.62 14.63
C ALA A 351 37.96 -26.61 13.59
N ALA A 352 37.12 -26.15 12.66
CA ALA A 352 37.43 -25.11 11.68
C ALA A 352 36.80 -23.75 12.05
N GLN A 353 35.97 -23.70 13.09
CA GLN A 353 35.32 -22.51 13.65
C GLN A 353 36.02 -22.09 14.94
N VAL A 354 37.33 -21.92 14.86
CA VAL A 354 38.18 -21.60 16.01
C VAL A 354 39.00 -20.37 15.64
N LEU A 355 38.80 -19.28 16.38
CA LEU A 355 39.59 -18.06 16.22
C LEU A 355 40.98 -18.27 16.80
N ASN A 356 41.96 -17.56 16.27
CA ASN A 356 43.34 -17.71 16.67
C ASN A 356 44.06 -16.36 16.59
N PRO A 357 44.48 -15.80 17.76
CA PRO A 357 45.26 -14.55 17.94
C PRO A 357 46.57 -14.38 17.15
N SER A 358 46.86 -15.25 16.19
CA SER A 358 48.10 -15.26 15.41
C SER A 358 47.86 -15.63 13.94
N ASN A 359 46.61 -15.61 13.50
CA ASN A 359 46.15 -15.94 12.17
C ASN A 359 45.07 -14.95 11.66
N ALA A 360 45.51 -13.82 11.11
CA ALA A 360 44.70 -12.75 10.51
C ALA A 360 43.71 -13.12 9.36
N SER A 361 43.54 -14.39 9.06
CA SER A 361 42.60 -14.89 8.03
C SER A 361 41.29 -15.40 8.59
N ASP A 362 41.18 -15.63 9.90
CA ASP A 362 39.94 -16.08 10.53
C ASP A 362 38.97 -14.93 10.86
N GLY A 363 39.39 -13.66 10.92
CA GLY A 363 38.48 -12.51 10.99
C GLY A 363 37.53 -12.33 9.79
N TYR A 364 37.87 -12.87 8.61
CA TYR A 364 37.03 -12.76 7.41
C TYR A 364 35.97 -13.87 7.27
N GLY A 365 35.95 -14.85 8.17
CA GLY A 365 34.97 -15.93 8.16
C GLY A 365 33.60 -15.44 8.62
N ASP A 366 32.55 -16.00 8.04
CA ASP A 366 31.17 -15.97 8.54
C ASP A 366 30.80 -17.46 8.72
N TRP A 367 30.66 -17.88 9.98
CA TRP A 367 30.72 -19.29 10.37
C TRP A 367 29.37 -19.88 10.77
N ASP A 368 28.50 -19.06 11.33
CA ASP A 368 27.09 -19.28 11.60
C ASP A 368 26.19 -18.92 10.40
N GLU A 369 26.73 -18.26 9.37
CA GLU A 369 26.02 -17.88 8.15
C GLU A 369 24.89 -16.85 8.41
N ASP A 370 25.04 -16.01 9.44
CA ASP A 370 24.10 -14.94 9.80
C ASP A 370 24.28 -13.66 8.97
N GLY A 371 25.37 -13.62 8.18
CA GLY A 371 25.71 -12.51 7.31
C GLY A 371 26.66 -11.48 7.92
N MET A 372 27.15 -11.70 9.14
CA MET A 372 28.26 -10.98 9.74
C MET A 372 29.53 -11.83 9.71
N ASN A 373 30.65 -11.20 9.36
CA ASN A 373 31.94 -11.85 9.56
C ASN A 373 32.40 -11.71 11.02
N ASN A 374 33.37 -12.53 11.42
CA ASN A 374 33.89 -12.58 12.79
C ASN A 374 34.42 -11.21 13.31
N LEU A 375 34.90 -10.33 12.42
CA LEU A 375 35.27 -8.96 12.78
C LEU A 375 34.03 -8.06 12.99
N GLU A 376 32.99 -8.20 12.15
CA GLU A 376 31.73 -7.47 12.31
C GLU A 376 31.02 -7.84 13.62
N GLU A 377 31.08 -9.11 13.99
CA GLU A 377 30.63 -9.66 15.28
C GLU A 377 31.25 -8.92 16.48
N TYR A 378 32.57 -8.74 16.47
CA TYR A 378 33.28 -7.95 17.48
C TYR A 378 32.86 -6.47 17.45
N GLN A 379 32.71 -5.90 16.25
CA GLN A 379 32.38 -4.49 16.07
C GLN A 379 31.00 -4.10 16.61
N VAL A 380 30.08 -5.06 16.82
CA VAL A 380 28.81 -4.84 17.53
C VAL A 380 29.04 -4.20 18.91
N ALA A 381 30.13 -4.55 19.61
CA ALA A 381 30.48 -3.93 20.89
C ALA A 381 30.74 -2.42 20.80
N GLN A 382 31.14 -1.89 19.63
CA GLN A 382 31.32 -0.44 19.43
C GLN A 382 29.99 0.33 19.49
N LEU A 383 28.89 -0.33 19.14
CA LEU A 383 27.54 0.24 19.16
C LEU A 383 26.88 0.11 20.54
N PHE A 384 27.00 -1.07 21.17
CA PHE A 384 26.24 -1.41 22.38
C PHE A 384 27.07 -1.40 23.69
N GLY A 385 28.38 -1.15 23.59
CA GLY A 385 29.29 -1.00 24.73
C GLY A 385 30.34 -2.11 24.81
N GLU A 386 31.46 -1.80 25.47
CA GLU A 386 32.59 -2.70 25.68
C GLU A 386 32.11 -4.03 26.31
N GLY A 387 32.42 -5.13 25.64
CA GLY A 387 32.06 -6.47 26.08
C GLY A 387 30.71 -7.04 25.61
N ASN A 388 29.94 -6.28 24.81
CA ASN A 388 28.66 -6.70 24.23
C ASN A 388 28.77 -7.06 22.72
N PHE A 389 29.80 -7.82 22.35
CA PHE A 389 29.99 -8.35 20.98
C PHE A 389 29.15 -9.60 20.75
N THR A 390 28.83 -9.95 19.51
CA THR A 390 28.06 -11.17 19.20
C THR A 390 28.96 -12.41 19.13
N SER A 391 28.36 -13.59 19.02
CA SER A 391 29.04 -14.88 19.04
C SER A 391 29.27 -15.43 17.62
N PRO A 392 30.53 -15.57 17.14
CA PRO A 392 30.87 -16.11 15.80
C PRO A 392 30.47 -17.57 15.51
N TRP A 393 29.76 -18.20 16.43
CA TRP A 393 29.32 -19.59 16.38
C TRP A 393 27.80 -19.74 16.33
N LEU A 394 27.06 -18.66 16.62
CA LEU A 394 25.63 -18.65 16.83
C LEU A 394 25.02 -17.50 16.04
N GLU A 395 24.08 -17.84 15.15
CA GLU A 395 23.29 -16.86 14.39
C GLU A 395 22.50 -15.89 15.28
N ASP A 396 22.18 -16.33 16.51
CA ASP A 396 21.38 -15.62 17.50
C ASP A 396 22.05 -15.82 18.88
N THR A 397 22.76 -14.79 19.35
CA THR A 397 23.60 -14.88 20.55
C THR A 397 22.78 -15.06 21.82
N ASP A 398 21.61 -14.43 21.94
CA ASP A 398 20.77 -14.50 23.14
C ASP A 398 19.57 -15.47 23.07
N GLN A 399 19.40 -16.10 21.91
CA GLN A 399 18.43 -17.15 21.62
C GLN A 399 16.98 -16.67 21.74
N ASP A 400 16.71 -15.48 21.23
CA ASP A 400 15.38 -14.86 21.25
C ASP A 400 14.61 -14.97 19.92
N ASP A 401 15.13 -15.75 18.98
CA ASP A 401 14.61 -15.99 17.62
C ASP A 401 14.83 -14.80 16.65
N MET A 402 15.68 -13.84 17.00
CA MET A 402 16.14 -12.75 16.11
C MET A 402 17.66 -12.89 15.88
N PRO A 403 18.15 -12.85 14.63
CA PRO A 403 19.58 -12.94 14.37
C PRO A 403 20.35 -11.69 14.74
N ASP A 404 21.60 -11.89 15.14
CA ASP A 404 22.52 -10.85 15.59
C ASP A 404 22.68 -9.73 14.53
N GLN A 405 22.84 -10.11 13.26
CA GLN A 405 22.96 -9.20 12.12
C GLN A 405 21.76 -8.26 12.00
N TRP A 406 20.55 -8.82 12.13
CA TRP A 406 19.31 -8.07 11.95
C TRP A 406 19.09 -7.12 13.14
N GLU A 407 19.33 -7.59 14.36
CA GLU A 407 19.21 -6.75 15.54
C GLU A 407 20.20 -5.58 15.53
N ALA A 408 21.49 -5.85 15.26
CA ALA A 408 22.52 -4.82 15.20
C ALA A 408 22.26 -3.78 14.11
N ALA A 409 21.77 -4.21 12.94
CA ALA A 409 21.42 -3.32 11.84
C ALA A 409 20.24 -2.40 12.17
N ASN A 410 19.27 -2.88 12.96
CA ASN A 410 18.09 -2.13 13.39
C ASN A 410 18.25 -1.44 14.76
N GLY A 411 19.44 -1.46 15.35
CA GLY A 411 19.72 -0.79 16.63
C GLY A 411 19.10 -1.48 17.85
N LEU A 412 18.68 -2.74 17.71
CA LEU A 412 18.30 -3.62 18.81
C LEU A 412 19.56 -4.30 19.39
N HIS A 413 19.55 -4.60 20.68
CA HIS A 413 20.74 -5.08 21.38
C HIS A 413 20.84 -6.61 21.31
N PRO A 414 21.83 -7.20 20.58
CA PRO A 414 21.82 -8.63 20.23
C PRO A 414 22.08 -9.63 21.37
N ARG A 415 22.44 -9.12 22.57
CA ARG A 415 22.55 -9.93 23.79
C ARG A 415 21.40 -9.77 24.78
N SER A 416 20.31 -9.11 24.38
CA SER A 416 19.21 -8.75 25.27
C SER A 416 17.86 -9.31 24.84
N ALA A 417 17.62 -10.61 25.10
CA ALA A 417 16.37 -11.36 24.84
C ALA A 417 15.04 -10.75 25.37
N VAL A 418 15.12 -9.64 26.09
CA VAL A 418 13.99 -8.85 26.57
C VAL A 418 13.42 -7.91 25.49
N ASN A 419 14.20 -7.56 24.45
CA ASN A 419 13.74 -6.73 23.33
C ASN A 419 12.78 -7.49 22.40
N ARG A 420 12.91 -8.82 22.25
CA ARG A 420 12.02 -9.71 21.47
C ARG A 420 10.55 -9.34 21.43
N ASN A 421 9.96 -9.11 22.61
CA ASN A 421 8.51 -8.88 22.78
C ASN A 421 8.17 -7.40 23.02
N GLN A 422 9.09 -6.49 22.71
CA GLN A 422 8.81 -5.06 22.72
C GLN A 422 8.26 -4.66 21.35
N ASP A 423 7.53 -3.54 21.35
CA ASP A 423 7.00 -2.87 20.16
C ASP A 423 7.30 -1.36 20.39
N PRO A 424 8.53 -0.91 20.04
CA PRO A 424 9.00 0.43 20.36
C PRO A 424 8.34 1.55 19.53
N ASP A 425 7.91 1.24 18.32
CA ASP A 425 7.42 2.18 17.31
C ASP A 425 5.89 2.20 17.18
N ARG A 426 5.18 1.22 17.75
CA ARG A 426 3.73 1.17 17.97
C ARG A 426 2.93 1.07 16.68
N ASP A 427 3.37 0.20 15.81
CA ASP A 427 2.79 -0.02 14.49
C ASP A 427 1.75 -1.18 14.48
N GLY A 428 1.61 -1.89 15.60
CA GLY A 428 0.45 -2.76 15.86
C GLY A 428 -0.89 -2.04 15.70
N TRP A 429 -1.92 -2.79 15.25
CA TRP A 429 -3.22 -2.24 14.84
C TRP A 429 -4.41 -3.04 15.36
N ASP A 430 -5.45 -2.33 15.79
CA ASP A 430 -6.75 -2.83 16.27
C ASP A 430 -7.56 -3.42 15.08
N ALA A 431 -7.31 -4.68 14.77
CA ALA A 431 -7.82 -5.36 13.57
C ALA A 431 -9.33 -5.60 13.66
N ASP A 432 -9.86 -5.87 14.84
CA ASP A 432 -11.30 -6.12 15.05
C ASP A 432 -12.12 -4.85 15.40
N ASN A 433 -11.42 -3.71 15.54
CA ASN A 433 -11.95 -2.37 15.86
C ASN A 433 -12.66 -2.28 17.22
N ASP A 434 -12.28 -3.11 18.19
CA ASP A 434 -12.87 -3.11 19.53
C ASP A 434 -12.09 -2.27 20.57
N GLY A 435 -10.85 -1.88 20.24
CA GLY A 435 -9.92 -1.09 21.05
C GLY A 435 -10.18 0.43 21.10
N GLN A 436 -11.08 0.95 20.25
CA GLN A 436 -11.28 2.39 20.09
C GLN A 436 -12.06 3.05 21.24
N VAL A 437 -11.45 4.04 21.92
CA VAL A 437 -12.08 4.79 23.02
C VAL A 437 -12.93 5.94 22.47
N MET A 438 -14.23 5.69 22.34
CA MET A 438 -15.22 6.66 21.82
C MET A 438 -16.38 6.95 22.79
N PHE A 439 -17.20 7.95 22.45
CA PHE A 439 -18.47 8.19 23.14
C PHE A 439 -19.57 7.24 22.67
N SER A 440 -20.09 6.42 23.60
CA SER A 440 -21.32 5.65 23.35
C SER A 440 -22.54 6.53 23.03
N THR A 441 -22.65 7.71 23.65
CA THR A 441 -23.68 8.72 23.36
C THR A 441 -23.13 10.14 23.49
N LEU A 442 -23.32 10.98 22.47
CA LEU A 442 -22.93 12.40 22.46
C LEU A 442 -24.09 13.24 21.92
N GLU A 443 -24.63 14.16 22.74
CA GLU A 443 -25.78 15.02 22.36
C GLU A 443 -25.38 16.35 21.73
N ASN A 444 -24.26 16.95 22.12
CA ASN A 444 -23.79 18.25 21.62
C ASN A 444 -22.28 18.18 21.33
N SER A 445 -21.47 18.70 22.25
CA SER A 445 -20.02 18.68 22.14
C SER A 445 -19.39 18.31 23.49
N ALA A 446 -18.26 17.61 23.40
CA ALA A 446 -17.43 17.25 24.53
C ALA A 446 -16.13 18.06 24.48
N VAL A 447 -15.70 18.59 25.63
CA VAL A 447 -14.37 19.20 25.76
C VAL A 447 -13.48 18.25 26.53
N VAL A 448 -12.28 17.93 26.01
CA VAL A 448 -11.30 17.10 26.71
C VAL A 448 -10.92 17.77 28.04
N HIS A 449 -11.15 17.09 29.17
CA HIS A 449 -10.90 17.63 30.50
C HIS A 449 -9.59 17.14 31.10
N ALA A 450 -9.30 15.86 30.96
CA ALA A 450 -8.05 15.22 31.36
C ALA A 450 -7.84 13.92 30.57
N ILE A 451 -6.58 13.58 30.35
CA ILE A 451 -6.13 12.29 29.81
C ILE A 451 -5.34 11.67 30.97
N ASP A 452 -5.74 10.48 31.38
CA ASP A 452 -5.25 9.83 32.61
C ASP A 452 -4.20 8.73 32.32
N VAL A 453 -3.88 8.51 31.05
CA VAL A 453 -2.92 7.51 30.55
C VAL A 453 -1.80 8.15 29.73
N VAL A 454 -0.70 7.43 29.57
CA VAL A 454 0.39 7.73 28.63
C VAL A 454 0.54 6.64 27.57
N LEU A 455 1.28 6.91 26.50
CA LEU A 455 1.64 5.89 25.50
C LEU A 455 2.43 4.75 26.17
N ASP A 456 2.28 3.52 25.67
CA ASP A 456 2.82 2.25 26.22
C ASP A 456 2.27 1.85 27.60
N GLU A 457 1.34 2.61 28.16
CA GLU A 457 0.70 2.21 29.40
C GLU A 457 -0.27 1.07 29.13
N GLN A 458 -0.05 -0.07 29.82
CA GLN A 458 -1.01 -1.16 29.84
C GLN A 458 -2.23 -0.77 30.68
N VAL A 459 -3.42 -0.93 30.11
CA VAL A 459 -4.70 -0.60 30.72
C VAL A 459 -5.61 -1.83 30.80
N GLU A 460 -6.39 -1.94 31.86
CA GLU A 460 -7.42 -2.99 31.99
C GLU A 460 -8.78 -2.50 31.45
N ALA A 461 -9.58 -3.41 30.91
CA ALA A 461 -10.93 -3.17 30.45
C ALA A 461 -11.80 -2.56 31.55
N ASN A 462 -12.50 -1.48 31.22
CA ASN A 462 -13.26 -0.60 32.12
C ASN A 462 -12.42 0.31 33.04
N GLU A 463 -11.10 0.39 32.86
CA GLU A 463 -10.28 1.41 33.51
C GLU A 463 -10.58 2.80 32.94
N THR A 464 -10.49 3.86 33.76
CA THR A 464 -10.74 5.23 33.29
C THR A 464 -9.49 5.78 32.62
N VAL A 465 -9.53 5.91 31.29
CA VAL A 465 -8.39 6.38 30.47
C VAL A 465 -8.44 7.88 30.15
N ALA A 466 -9.65 8.45 30.06
CA ALA A 466 -9.83 9.86 29.81
C ALA A 466 -11.10 10.42 30.47
N ARG A 467 -11.13 11.74 30.64
CA ARG A 467 -12.29 12.47 31.19
C ARG A 467 -12.66 13.61 30.28
N ALA A 468 -13.95 13.71 30.00
CA ALA A 468 -14.51 14.72 29.12
C ALA A 468 -15.56 15.57 29.83
N ARG A 469 -15.61 16.86 29.51
CA ARG A 469 -16.65 17.79 29.97
C ARG A 469 -17.69 17.97 28.87
N VAL A 470 -18.83 17.30 29.01
CA VAL A 470 -19.94 17.30 28.04
C VAL A 470 -20.97 18.37 28.41
N THR A 471 -21.52 19.06 27.40
CA THR A 471 -22.62 20.03 27.58
C THR A 471 -23.97 19.38 27.28
N LEU A 472 -24.83 19.23 28.29
CA LEU A 472 -26.16 18.62 28.16
C LEU A 472 -27.21 19.63 27.65
N GLY A 473 -28.30 19.12 27.07
CA GLY A 473 -29.47 19.91 26.68
C GLY A 473 -29.96 20.83 27.82
N GLY A 474 -29.82 22.15 27.65
CA GLY A 474 -30.11 23.16 28.67
C GLY A 474 -28.90 23.90 29.24
N GLY A 475 -27.68 23.61 28.78
CA GLY A 475 -26.46 24.37 29.09
C GLY A 475 -25.74 23.97 30.38
N ASN A 476 -26.12 22.85 31.00
CA ASN A 476 -25.42 22.29 32.15
C ASN A 476 -24.22 21.45 31.68
N GLN A 477 -23.08 21.61 32.34
CA GLN A 477 -21.85 20.83 32.05
C GLN A 477 -21.70 19.68 33.05
N GLN A 478 -21.32 18.50 32.55
CA GLN A 478 -21.02 17.31 33.36
C GLN A 478 -19.68 16.70 32.92
N ILE A 479 -18.91 16.17 33.88
CA ILE A 479 -17.71 15.39 33.59
C ILE A 479 -18.14 13.92 33.43
N VAL A 480 -17.74 13.32 32.31
CA VAL A 480 -17.97 11.92 31.95
C VAL A 480 -16.62 11.23 31.83
N ASN A 481 -16.52 10.02 32.39
CA ASN A 481 -15.33 9.18 32.26
C ASN A 481 -15.47 8.35 30.98
N LEU A 482 -14.41 8.35 30.18
CA LEU A 482 -14.21 7.41 29.08
C LEU A 482 -13.42 6.23 29.65
N LEU A 483 -13.87 5.02 29.32
CA LEU A 483 -13.31 3.79 29.84
C LEU A 483 -12.62 3.03 28.71
N ALA A 484 -11.57 2.28 29.02
CA ALA A 484 -10.98 1.31 28.09
C ALA A 484 -12.02 0.22 27.74
N PRO A 485 -12.25 -0.09 26.45
CA PRO A 485 -13.16 -1.15 26.04
C PRO A 485 -12.58 -2.54 26.31
N VAL A 486 -11.28 -2.73 26.08
CA VAL A 486 -10.55 -4.00 26.19
C VAL A 486 -9.29 -3.88 27.06
N ASP A 487 -8.66 -5.02 27.36
CA ASP A 487 -7.36 -5.11 28.03
C ASP A 487 -6.27 -4.93 26.96
N GLY A 488 -5.37 -3.96 27.10
CA GLY A 488 -4.38 -3.69 26.05
C GLY A 488 -3.40 -2.57 26.37
N TYR A 489 -2.67 -2.12 25.35
CA TYR A 489 -1.68 -1.06 25.43
C TYR A 489 -2.14 0.20 24.69
N VAL A 490 -1.79 1.37 25.21
CA VAL A 490 -2.17 2.66 24.61
C VAL A 490 -1.20 3.04 23.48
N TYR A 491 -1.64 2.85 22.23
CA TYR A 491 -0.82 3.09 21.02
C TYR A 491 -0.99 4.51 20.47
N GLY A 492 -2.20 5.08 20.58
CA GLY A 492 -2.52 6.38 20.02
C GLY A 492 -3.33 7.25 20.96
N ILE A 493 -2.97 8.54 21.07
CA ILE A 493 -3.78 9.56 21.76
C ILE A 493 -4.06 10.70 20.78
N HIS A 494 -5.27 10.73 20.23
CA HIS A 494 -5.68 11.62 19.12
C HIS A 494 -6.25 12.97 19.58
N VAL A 495 -6.19 13.24 20.89
CA VAL A 495 -6.79 14.43 21.52
C VAL A 495 -5.84 15.13 22.48
N SER A 496 -5.94 16.45 22.57
CA SER A 496 -5.26 17.27 23.57
C SER A 496 -6.23 17.87 24.59
N VAL A 497 -5.75 18.09 25.82
CA VAL A 497 -6.56 18.70 26.88
C VAL A 497 -7.03 20.10 26.47
N GLY A 498 -8.35 20.25 26.31
CA GLY A 498 -9.00 21.48 25.86
C GLY A 498 -9.66 21.39 24.49
N ASP A 499 -9.40 20.33 23.72
CA ASP A 499 -10.01 20.13 22.40
C ASP A 499 -11.51 19.86 22.48
N THR A 500 -12.23 20.29 21.44
CA THR A 500 -13.68 20.09 21.30
C THR A 500 -13.93 18.95 20.30
N VAL A 501 -14.59 17.90 20.78
CA VAL A 501 -15.02 16.77 19.95
C VAL A 501 -16.53 16.85 19.73
N ASP A 502 -16.92 16.93 18.46
CA ASP A 502 -18.31 17.11 18.02
C ASP A 502 -18.94 15.83 17.43
N SER A 503 -18.14 14.78 17.20
CA SER A 503 -18.58 13.49 16.67
C SER A 503 -18.47 12.38 17.71
N ARG A 504 -19.47 11.49 17.74
CA ARG A 504 -19.43 10.26 18.56
C ARG A 504 -18.55 9.17 17.95
N LEU A 505 -18.25 9.27 16.66
CA LEU A 505 -17.46 8.30 15.88
C LEU A 505 -15.96 8.64 15.90
N PHE A 506 -15.55 9.66 16.65
CA PHE A 506 -14.15 10.06 16.73
C PHE A 506 -13.48 9.35 17.91
N SER A 507 -12.45 8.54 17.61
CA SER A 507 -11.63 7.84 18.61
C SER A 507 -10.73 8.83 19.34
N TRP A 508 -10.76 8.82 20.67
CA TRP A 508 -9.88 9.66 21.49
C TRP A 508 -8.53 8.98 21.71
N ILE A 509 -8.56 7.67 21.93
CA ILE A 509 -7.43 6.85 22.29
C ILE A 509 -7.59 5.52 21.54
N SER A 510 -6.52 5.06 20.91
CA SER A 510 -6.43 3.72 20.33
C SER A 510 -5.73 2.80 21.34
N ILE A 511 -6.40 1.72 21.71
CA ILE A 511 -5.85 0.66 22.55
C ILE A 511 -5.72 -0.57 21.66
N VAL A 512 -4.56 -1.22 21.69
CA VAL A 512 -4.28 -2.44 20.92
C VAL A 512 -4.14 -3.59 21.90
N GLU A 513 -4.81 -4.72 21.64
CA GLU A 513 -4.74 -5.91 22.49
C GLU A 513 -3.34 -6.54 22.41
N ALA A 514 -2.97 -7.39 23.39
CA ALA A 514 -1.65 -8.02 23.39
C ALA A 514 -1.44 -8.96 22.19
N GLU A 515 -2.52 -9.52 21.65
CA GLU A 515 -2.54 -10.38 20.47
C GLU A 515 -2.46 -9.61 19.13
N GLU A 516 -2.61 -8.28 19.17
CA GLU A 516 -2.62 -7.39 17.99
C GLU A 516 -1.39 -6.45 17.95
N GLN A 517 -0.47 -6.60 18.89
CA GLN A 517 0.82 -5.92 18.86
C GLN A 517 1.68 -6.50 17.74
N PHE A 518 2.54 -5.67 17.15
CA PHE A 518 3.51 -6.10 16.16
C PHE A 518 4.90 -5.93 16.77
N THR A 519 5.34 -6.98 17.47
CA THR A 519 6.60 -6.93 18.24
C THR A 519 7.82 -7.13 17.35
N ASN A 520 9.01 -6.75 17.81
CA ASN A 520 10.28 -6.93 17.09
C ASN A 520 10.48 -8.33 16.46
N VAL A 521 10.10 -9.40 17.15
CA VAL A 521 10.22 -10.77 16.59
C VAL A 521 9.22 -11.03 15.45
N MET A 522 8.05 -10.41 15.49
CA MET A 522 7.06 -10.48 14.39
C MET A 522 7.53 -9.69 13.18
N GLU A 523 8.18 -8.56 13.40
CA GLU A 523 8.83 -7.75 12.37
C GLU A 523 9.96 -8.48 11.65
N TYR A 524 10.82 -9.17 12.42
CA TYR A 524 11.81 -10.05 11.83
C TYR A 524 11.14 -11.16 11.03
N GLN A 525 10.14 -11.84 11.61
CA GLN A 525 9.43 -12.96 10.98
C GLN A 525 8.53 -12.56 9.79
N ALA A 526 8.29 -11.26 9.57
CA ALA A 526 7.60 -10.78 8.37
C ALA A 526 8.32 -11.18 7.07
N ASN A 527 9.61 -11.53 7.16
CA ASN A 527 10.41 -12.06 6.06
C ASN A 527 10.00 -13.48 5.59
N ASP A 528 9.23 -14.24 6.38
CA ASP A 528 8.69 -15.57 6.08
C ASP A 528 7.16 -15.54 6.21
N ARG A 529 6.50 -15.02 5.17
CA ARG A 529 5.08 -14.67 5.21
C ARG A 529 4.18 -15.91 5.30
N ASP A 530 4.59 -17.02 4.72
CA ASP A 530 3.84 -18.28 4.74
C ASP A 530 4.30 -19.26 5.85
N GLN A 531 5.31 -18.87 6.64
CA GLN A 531 5.87 -19.61 7.77
C GLN A 531 6.35 -21.00 7.38
N ASP A 532 6.81 -21.17 6.14
CA ASP A 532 7.31 -22.45 5.64
C ASP A 532 8.82 -22.66 5.91
N GLY A 533 9.47 -21.64 6.48
CA GLY A 533 10.89 -21.59 6.79
C GLY A 533 11.75 -21.20 5.59
N VAL A 534 11.15 -20.74 4.50
CA VAL A 534 11.82 -20.13 3.34
C VAL A 534 11.48 -18.65 3.33
N LEU A 535 12.51 -17.82 3.41
CA LEU A 535 12.36 -16.38 3.30
C LEU A 535 11.77 -16.02 1.92
N ASP A 536 10.52 -15.57 1.92
CA ASP A 536 9.76 -15.16 0.74
C ASP A 536 9.31 -13.69 0.78
N GLY A 537 9.45 -13.03 1.94
CA GLY A 537 9.20 -11.60 2.19
C GLY A 537 10.44 -10.83 2.64
N ARG A 538 10.22 -9.66 3.27
CA ARG A 538 11.25 -8.82 3.90
C ARG A 538 10.87 -8.54 5.35
N SER A 539 11.88 -8.37 6.20
CA SER A 539 11.66 -7.87 7.56
C SER A 539 11.50 -6.36 7.55
N THR A 540 10.90 -5.84 8.62
CA THR A 540 10.62 -4.41 8.84
C THR A 540 11.61 -3.77 9.81
N ASP A 541 11.59 -2.45 9.92
CA ASP A 541 12.42 -1.68 10.86
C ASP A 541 11.69 -1.50 12.21
N PRO A 542 12.13 -2.18 13.29
CA PRO A 542 11.47 -2.19 14.61
C PRO A 542 11.49 -0.86 15.37
N LEU A 543 12.09 0.17 14.80
CA LEU A 543 12.11 1.51 15.35
C LEU A 543 11.34 2.51 14.47
N ASN A 544 10.74 2.05 13.38
CA ASN A 544 10.05 2.87 12.41
C ASN A 544 8.76 2.22 11.89
N ALA A 545 7.63 2.69 12.43
CA ALA A 545 6.30 2.14 12.19
C ALA A 545 5.77 2.12 10.73
N ASP A 546 6.54 2.63 9.77
CA ASP A 546 6.23 2.70 8.33
C ASP A 546 7.57 2.64 7.60
N THR A 547 8.00 1.41 7.28
CA THR A 547 9.36 1.10 6.83
C THR A 547 9.68 1.74 5.48
N ASP A 548 8.71 1.79 4.56
CA ASP A 548 8.90 2.33 3.21
C ASP A 548 8.44 3.79 3.03
N GLY A 549 7.69 4.33 3.99
CA GLY A 549 7.24 5.71 4.04
C GLY A 549 6.04 6.03 3.15
N ASP A 550 5.21 5.05 2.80
CA ASP A 550 4.02 5.23 1.97
C ASP A 550 2.79 5.75 2.76
N GLY A 551 2.82 5.61 4.09
CA GLY A 551 1.80 6.05 5.04
C GLY A 551 0.90 4.96 5.60
N LEU A 552 1.03 3.71 5.14
CA LEU A 552 0.51 2.51 5.77
C LEU A 552 1.53 2.04 6.83
N ILE A 553 1.06 1.49 7.94
CA ILE A 553 1.97 1.03 9.01
C ILE A 553 2.26 -0.45 8.81
N ASP A 554 3.49 -0.86 9.08
CA ASP A 554 4.00 -2.20 8.79
C ASP A 554 3.10 -3.31 9.38
N GLY A 555 2.64 -3.13 10.63
CA GLY A 555 1.68 -4.02 11.27
C GLY A 555 0.40 -4.25 10.47
N ILE A 556 -0.16 -3.24 9.79
CA ILE A 556 -1.36 -3.42 8.94
C ILE A 556 -1.02 -4.24 7.69
N GLU A 557 0.14 -4.01 7.09
CA GLU A 557 0.57 -4.64 5.85
C GLU A 557 0.80 -6.15 6.01
N VAL A 558 1.47 -6.51 7.10
CA VAL A 558 1.82 -7.90 7.41
C VAL A 558 0.62 -8.65 7.99
N MET A 559 -0.15 -8.06 8.90
CA MET A 559 -1.35 -8.70 9.44
C MET A 559 -2.44 -8.82 8.36
N GLY A 560 -2.59 -7.78 7.55
CA GLY A 560 -3.56 -7.69 6.46
C GLY A 560 -4.93 -7.18 6.88
N TRP A 561 -5.75 -6.87 5.88
CA TRP A 561 -7.12 -6.38 6.05
C TRP A 561 -8.09 -7.07 5.08
N GLU A 562 -9.39 -6.93 5.34
CA GLU A 562 -10.44 -7.49 4.48
C GLU A 562 -11.02 -6.41 3.56
N ILE A 563 -11.00 -6.68 2.25
CA ILE A 563 -11.67 -5.86 1.22
C ILE A 563 -12.88 -6.59 0.64
N LEU A 564 -13.78 -5.85 -0.01
CA LEU A 564 -14.93 -6.39 -0.73
C LEU A 564 -14.73 -6.20 -2.23
N VAL A 565 -14.49 -7.29 -2.95
CA VAL A 565 -14.35 -7.28 -4.41
C VAL A 565 -15.64 -7.78 -5.06
N VAL A 566 -16.14 -7.04 -6.04
CA VAL A 566 -17.28 -7.44 -6.86
C VAL A 566 -16.73 -7.92 -8.21
N ASN A 567 -16.49 -9.23 -8.32
CA ASN A 567 -16.16 -9.90 -9.58
C ASN A 567 -17.15 -11.04 -9.79
N ARG A 568 -18.18 -10.79 -10.61
CA ARG A 568 -19.26 -11.75 -10.92
C ARG A 568 -19.91 -12.33 -9.65
N GLY A 569 -19.97 -11.50 -8.61
CA GLY A 569 -20.41 -11.81 -7.24
C GLY A 569 -19.59 -11.04 -6.21
N VAL A 570 -20.13 -10.82 -5.01
CA VAL A 570 -19.40 -10.14 -3.91
C VAL A 570 -18.56 -11.16 -3.15
N GLN A 571 -17.24 -11.01 -3.15
CA GLN A 571 -16.31 -11.86 -2.40
C GLN A 571 -15.51 -11.00 -1.40
N PRO A 572 -15.49 -11.37 -0.11
CA PRO A 572 -14.49 -10.82 0.80
C PRO A 572 -13.12 -11.42 0.48
N THR A 573 -12.11 -10.55 0.35
CA THR A 573 -10.73 -10.93 0.03
C THR A 573 -9.81 -10.40 1.12
N TRP A 574 -8.92 -11.26 1.62
CA TRP A 574 -7.87 -10.86 2.55
C TRP A 574 -6.67 -10.35 1.78
N VAL A 575 -6.22 -9.14 2.10
CA VAL A 575 -5.11 -8.45 1.43
C VAL A 575 -3.97 -8.26 2.42
N THR A 576 -2.75 -8.46 1.94
CA THR A 576 -1.50 -8.09 2.61
C THR A 576 -0.62 -7.37 1.60
N SER A 577 0.30 -6.53 2.06
CA SER A 577 1.30 -5.84 1.23
C SER A 577 2.72 -6.14 1.73
N ASP A 578 3.74 -5.79 0.95
CA ASP A 578 5.16 -5.87 1.34
C ASP A 578 5.58 -4.53 1.96
N PRO A 579 5.80 -4.46 3.29
CA PRO A 579 6.11 -3.21 4.00
C PRO A 579 7.47 -2.59 3.62
N GLY A 580 8.28 -3.31 2.84
CA GLY A 580 9.52 -2.79 2.28
C GLY A 580 9.36 -2.14 0.90
N LEU A 581 8.13 -1.99 0.39
CA LEU A 581 7.84 -1.54 -0.97
C LEU A 581 6.64 -0.59 -1.01
N PHE A 582 6.91 0.69 -1.31
CA PHE A 582 5.91 1.75 -1.48
C PHE A 582 4.69 1.42 -2.38
N ASP A 583 4.83 0.42 -3.25
CA ASP A 583 3.86 -0.03 -4.26
C ASP A 583 4.14 -1.53 -4.50
N THR A 584 3.40 -2.38 -3.79
CA THR A 584 3.67 -3.82 -3.69
C THR A 584 3.48 -4.53 -5.03
N ASP A 585 2.42 -4.22 -5.77
CA ASP A 585 2.09 -4.89 -7.03
C ASP A 585 2.55 -4.13 -8.29
N SER A 586 3.14 -2.95 -8.11
CA SER A 586 3.76 -2.11 -9.13
C SER A 586 2.78 -1.57 -10.18
N ASP A 587 1.52 -1.35 -9.82
CA ASP A 587 0.52 -0.71 -10.67
C ASP A 587 0.64 0.83 -10.69
N GLY A 588 1.32 1.39 -9.68
CA GLY A 588 1.62 2.82 -9.51
C GLY A 588 0.73 3.55 -8.51
N LEU A 589 -0.21 2.87 -7.85
CA LEU A 589 -0.78 3.30 -6.56
C LEU A 589 0.17 2.92 -5.42
N SER A 590 0.01 3.57 -4.27
CA SER A 590 0.72 3.13 -3.06
C SER A 590 -0.22 2.29 -2.23
N ASP A 591 0.33 1.39 -1.42
CA ASP A 591 -0.44 0.45 -0.60
C ASP A 591 -1.40 1.21 0.35
N PHE A 592 -0.97 2.35 0.89
CA PHE A 592 -1.83 3.27 1.64
C PHE A 592 -2.99 3.87 0.82
N ALA A 593 -2.73 4.25 -0.44
CA ALA A 593 -3.75 4.81 -1.31
C ALA A 593 -4.82 3.75 -1.61
N GLU A 594 -4.41 2.52 -1.84
CA GLU A 594 -5.29 1.39 -2.04
C GLU A 594 -6.09 1.07 -0.78
N PHE A 595 -5.46 1.03 0.39
CA PHE A 595 -6.15 0.80 1.66
C PHE A 595 -7.22 1.85 1.99
N SER A 596 -6.93 3.14 1.76
CA SER A 596 -7.71 4.25 2.34
C SER A 596 -8.50 5.10 1.35
N THR A 597 -8.03 5.19 0.10
CA THR A 597 -8.49 6.20 -0.86
C THR A 597 -9.29 5.59 -2.01
N VAL A 598 -9.01 4.33 -2.34
CA VAL A 598 -9.65 3.60 -3.44
C VAL A 598 -10.87 2.82 -2.92
N CYS A 599 -11.99 2.84 -3.65
CA CYS A 599 -13.25 2.16 -3.34
C CYS A 599 -13.95 2.55 -2.01
N SER A 600 -15.27 2.78 -2.07
CA SER A 600 -16.06 3.15 -0.89
C SER A 600 -16.38 1.93 0.00
N GLY A 601 -15.43 1.44 0.79
CA GLY A 601 -15.73 0.41 1.79
C GLY A 601 -14.61 -0.53 2.26
N GLY A 602 -13.36 -0.34 1.85
CA GLY A 602 -12.26 -1.19 2.33
C GLY A 602 -10.96 -1.16 1.52
N GLY A 603 -10.90 -0.44 0.41
CA GLY A 603 -9.71 -0.38 -0.43
C GLY A 603 -9.73 -1.31 -1.64
N SER A 604 -8.76 -1.13 -2.54
CA SER A 604 -8.37 -2.11 -3.57
C SER A 604 -7.32 -3.10 -3.02
N ASN A 605 -6.87 -4.04 -3.85
CA ASN A 605 -5.95 -5.11 -3.46
C ASN A 605 -4.51 -4.76 -3.80
N ALA A 606 -3.75 -4.25 -2.83
CA ALA A 606 -2.35 -3.86 -3.01
C ALA A 606 -1.36 -4.96 -3.43
N SER A 607 -1.78 -6.23 -3.39
CA SER A 607 -0.98 -7.35 -3.89
C SER A 607 -1.34 -7.77 -5.32
N ASN A 608 -2.32 -7.15 -5.96
CA ASN A 608 -2.84 -7.56 -7.25
C ASN A 608 -3.30 -6.34 -8.09
N PRO A 609 -2.61 -6.05 -9.21
CA PRO A 609 -2.72 -4.77 -9.92
C PRO A 609 -4.04 -4.56 -10.68
N ASP A 610 -4.97 -5.51 -10.59
CA ASP A 610 -6.28 -5.54 -11.25
C ASP A 610 -7.24 -6.28 -10.31
N THR A 611 -7.83 -5.51 -9.39
CA THR A 611 -8.55 -6.04 -8.22
C THR A 611 -9.79 -6.84 -8.60
N ASP A 612 -10.59 -6.37 -9.55
CA ASP A 612 -11.83 -7.00 -9.98
C ASP A 612 -11.70 -7.84 -11.27
N SER A 613 -10.52 -7.86 -11.90
CA SER A 613 -10.16 -8.71 -13.04
C SER A 613 -10.95 -8.43 -14.32
N ASP A 614 -11.31 -7.18 -14.55
CA ASP A 614 -11.99 -6.72 -15.77
C ASP A 614 -10.99 -6.37 -16.91
N GLY A 615 -9.70 -6.29 -16.59
CA GLY A 615 -8.61 -6.03 -17.52
C GLY A 615 -8.06 -4.60 -17.50
N LEU A 616 -8.52 -3.74 -16.61
CA LEU A 616 -7.92 -2.45 -16.27
C LEU A 616 -7.11 -2.57 -14.96
N THR A 617 -6.12 -1.70 -14.78
CA THR A 617 -5.39 -1.65 -13.50
C THR A 617 -6.05 -0.68 -12.54
N ASP A 618 -5.90 -0.91 -11.23
CA ASP A 618 -6.55 -0.10 -10.21
C ASP A 618 -6.18 1.39 -10.33
N LEU A 619 -4.92 1.70 -10.68
CA LEU A 619 -4.48 3.07 -11.01
C LEU A 619 -5.20 3.68 -12.22
N GLU A 620 -5.40 2.91 -13.29
CA GLU A 620 -6.02 3.39 -14.52
C GLU A 620 -7.47 3.81 -14.27
N GLU A 621 -8.14 3.06 -13.41
CA GLU A 621 -9.53 3.25 -13.04
C GLU A 621 -9.75 4.33 -11.97
N ALA A 622 -8.96 4.32 -10.89
CA ALA A 622 -9.04 5.34 -9.84
C ALA A 622 -8.57 6.73 -10.34
N GLY A 623 -7.72 6.76 -11.36
CA GLY A 623 -7.34 7.97 -12.07
C GLY A 623 -8.49 8.50 -12.94
N ASN A 624 -8.70 9.83 -12.99
CA ASN A 624 -9.56 10.46 -14.00
C ASN A 624 -8.89 10.43 -15.38
N ASN A 625 -8.53 9.24 -15.85
CA ASN A 625 -7.68 8.97 -17.01
C ASN A 625 -8.52 8.71 -18.26
N PHE A 626 -9.77 8.27 -18.10
CA PHE A 626 -10.69 8.03 -19.20
C PHE A 626 -11.36 9.32 -19.65
N MET A 627 -11.67 9.41 -20.95
CA MET A 627 -12.18 10.61 -21.59
C MET A 627 -13.36 10.26 -22.49
N TRP A 628 -14.54 10.76 -22.15
CA TRP A 628 -15.75 10.66 -22.97
C TRP A 628 -16.22 12.05 -23.37
N ASP A 629 -16.37 12.32 -24.67
CA ASP A 629 -16.80 13.61 -25.21
C ASP A 629 -16.06 14.87 -24.69
N GLY A 630 -14.84 14.70 -24.15
CA GLY A 630 -14.01 15.78 -23.62
C GLY A 630 -14.16 16.01 -22.11
N GLU A 631 -14.96 15.21 -21.42
CA GLU A 631 -15.00 15.14 -19.95
C GLU A 631 -14.23 13.91 -19.46
N ALA A 632 -13.49 14.09 -18.36
CA ALA A 632 -12.74 13.01 -17.75
C ALA A 632 -13.61 12.28 -16.74
N TYR A 633 -13.55 10.95 -16.74
CA TYR A 633 -14.26 10.09 -15.80
C TYR A 633 -13.34 8.97 -15.29
N SER A 634 -13.80 8.26 -14.28
CA SER A 634 -13.16 7.14 -13.60
C SER A 634 -14.17 6.00 -13.46
N THR A 635 -13.67 4.77 -13.42
CA THR A 635 -14.44 3.55 -13.11
C THR A 635 -14.09 3.09 -11.69
N SER A 636 -14.67 1.99 -11.24
CA SER A 636 -14.50 1.47 -9.88
C SER A 636 -13.57 0.25 -9.87
N PRO A 637 -12.36 0.34 -9.29
CA PRO A 637 -11.39 -0.78 -9.23
C PRO A 637 -11.85 -2.06 -8.53
N CYS A 638 -12.92 -1.95 -7.74
CA CYS A 638 -13.46 -3.07 -6.97
C CYS A 638 -14.75 -3.64 -7.55
N MET A 639 -15.17 -3.16 -8.72
CA MET A 639 -16.42 -3.55 -9.37
C MET A 639 -16.23 -3.61 -10.88
N PHE A 640 -16.18 -4.84 -11.40
CA PHE A 640 -15.92 -5.12 -12.82
C PHE A 640 -16.91 -4.50 -13.83
N ASP A 641 -18.01 -3.91 -13.33
CA ASP A 641 -19.14 -3.35 -14.07
C ASP A 641 -19.71 -2.20 -13.21
N THR A 642 -19.19 -0.99 -13.41
CA THR A 642 -19.42 0.16 -12.53
C THR A 642 -20.88 0.64 -12.55
N ASP A 643 -21.55 0.62 -13.70
CA ASP A 643 -22.93 1.08 -13.86
C ASP A 643 -23.99 -0.03 -13.87
N ASN A 644 -23.55 -1.29 -13.76
CA ASN A 644 -24.36 -2.51 -13.61
C ASN A 644 -25.26 -2.80 -14.81
N ASP A 645 -24.79 -2.55 -16.02
CA ASP A 645 -25.51 -2.79 -17.26
C ASP A 645 -25.26 -4.19 -17.86
N GLY A 646 -24.20 -4.86 -17.39
CA GLY A 646 -23.77 -6.20 -17.77
C GLY A 646 -22.56 -6.29 -18.70
N LEU A 647 -21.99 -5.15 -19.13
CA LEU A 647 -20.68 -5.06 -19.77
C LEU A 647 -19.59 -4.85 -18.71
N GLU A 648 -18.35 -5.26 -19.04
CA GLU A 648 -17.22 -5.09 -18.12
C GLU A 648 -16.51 -3.76 -18.44
N ASP A 649 -16.15 -2.94 -17.43
CA ASP A 649 -15.62 -1.59 -17.66
C ASP A 649 -14.41 -1.61 -18.63
N GLY A 650 -13.54 -2.62 -18.49
CA GLY A 650 -12.43 -2.88 -19.39
C GLY A 650 -12.80 -3.11 -20.86
N GLU A 651 -13.92 -3.78 -21.16
CA GLU A 651 -14.44 -3.95 -22.53
C GLU A 651 -15.01 -2.64 -23.08
N GLU A 652 -15.65 -1.84 -22.24
CA GLU A 652 -16.28 -0.58 -22.63
C GLU A 652 -15.27 0.53 -22.92
N VAL A 653 -14.18 0.57 -22.14
CA VAL A 653 -13.06 1.50 -22.36
C VAL A 653 -12.14 1.04 -23.48
N VAL A 654 -11.92 -0.27 -23.62
CA VAL A 654 -11.05 -0.88 -24.63
C VAL A 654 -11.84 -1.88 -25.47
N ALA A 655 -12.09 -1.50 -26.73
CA ALA A 655 -12.91 -2.25 -27.68
C ALA A 655 -12.67 -3.78 -27.61
N GLY A 656 -13.65 -4.48 -27.04
CA GLY A 656 -13.60 -5.91 -26.71
C GLY A 656 -13.99 -6.84 -27.85
N GLU A 657 -14.70 -7.93 -27.54
CA GLU A 657 -15.11 -8.92 -28.55
C GLU A 657 -16.24 -8.40 -29.44
N ASP A 658 -17.09 -7.52 -28.90
CA ASP A 658 -18.21 -6.89 -29.61
C ASP A 658 -17.79 -5.74 -30.56
N ASN A 659 -16.64 -5.11 -30.29
CA ASN A 659 -16.10 -3.88 -30.91
C ASN A 659 -16.93 -2.60 -30.66
N PHE A 660 -17.78 -2.57 -29.63
CA PHE A 660 -18.38 -1.33 -29.16
C PHE A 660 -17.52 -0.69 -28.08
N LEU A 661 -17.67 0.61 -27.92
CA LEU A 661 -16.99 1.42 -26.91
C LEU A 661 -18.09 2.30 -26.32
N THR A 662 -18.64 1.87 -25.19
CA THR A 662 -19.74 2.51 -24.46
C THR A 662 -19.18 3.25 -23.25
N HIS A 663 -20.03 3.97 -22.53
CA HIS A 663 -19.62 4.73 -21.38
C HIS A 663 -19.78 3.91 -20.09
N ALA A 664 -18.68 3.37 -19.56
CA ALA A 664 -18.58 2.53 -18.35
C ALA A 664 -19.03 3.13 -16.99
N ASN A 665 -19.87 4.16 -17.00
CA ASN A 665 -20.45 4.76 -15.79
C ASN A 665 -21.85 5.31 -16.10
N ASN A 666 -22.38 4.97 -17.27
CA ASN A 666 -23.66 5.35 -17.79
C ASN A 666 -24.23 4.15 -18.57
N SER A 667 -25.11 3.41 -17.92
CA SER A 667 -25.65 2.14 -18.41
C SER A 667 -26.52 2.22 -19.67
N ASP A 668 -26.75 3.41 -20.23
CA ASP A 668 -27.51 3.67 -21.47
C ASP A 668 -26.76 4.81 -22.19
N THR A 669 -25.80 4.43 -23.05
CA THR A 669 -24.83 5.37 -23.62
C THR A 669 -25.46 6.35 -24.61
N ASP A 670 -26.54 5.96 -25.30
CA ASP A 670 -27.21 6.79 -26.30
C ASP A 670 -28.58 7.38 -25.87
N ASP A 671 -28.94 7.18 -24.59
CA ASP A 671 -30.10 7.74 -23.89
C ASP A 671 -31.45 7.35 -24.52
N ASP A 672 -31.58 6.10 -24.98
CA ASP A 672 -32.76 5.62 -25.70
C ASP A 672 -33.71 4.74 -24.83
N GLY A 673 -33.26 4.40 -23.63
CA GLY A 673 -33.99 3.61 -22.63
C GLY A 673 -33.68 2.11 -22.65
N LEU A 674 -32.81 1.64 -23.54
CA LEU A 674 -32.21 0.31 -23.50
C LEU A 674 -30.82 0.40 -22.87
N VAL A 675 -30.44 -0.57 -22.05
CA VAL A 675 -29.10 -0.56 -21.46
C VAL A 675 -28.11 -1.25 -22.39
N ASP A 676 -26.87 -0.77 -22.48
CA ASP A 676 -25.92 -1.16 -23.53
C ASP A 676 -25.66 -2.68 -23.53
N GLY A 677 -25.50 -3.28 -22.34
CA GLY A 677 -25.36 -4.72 -22.18
C GLY A 677 -26.56 -5.55 -22.68
N GLN A 678 -27.78 -5.01 -22.66
CA GLN A 678 -28.96 -5.66 -23.25
C GLN A 678 -29.00 -5.56 -24.77
N GLU A 679 -28.33 -4.57 -25.36
CA GLU A 679 -28.23 -4.44 -26.80
C GLU A 679 -27.24 -5.43 -27.40
N VAL A 680 -26.08 -5.54 -26.75
CA VAL A 680 -24.96 -6.36 -27.24
C VAL A 680 -25.06 -7.82 -26.79
N LEU A 681 -25.12 -8.07 -25.48
CA LEU A 681 -24.95 -9.41 -24.91
C LEU A 681 -26.26 -10.17 -24.79
N PHE A 682 -27.33 -9.47 -24.40
CA PHE A 682 -28.62 -10.09 -24.10
C PHE A 682 -29.76 -9.42 -24.86
N VAL A 683 -29.88 -9.72 -26.16
CA VAL A 683 -31.05 -9.30 -26.93
C VAL A 683 -32.32 -9.79 -26.21
N PRO A 684 -33.19 -8.88 -25.72
CA PRO A 684 -34.38 -9.21 -24.92
C PRO A 684 -35.40 -10.11 -25.62
N ARG A 685 -35.17 -10.47 -26.89
CA ARG A 685 -36.14 -11.13 -27.76
C ARG A 685 -35.50 -12.18 -28.66
N PRO A 686 -36.08 -13.39 -28.74
CA PRO A 686 -35.64 -14.40 -29.69
C PRO A 686 -35.92 -14.01 -31.16
N PHE A 687 -35.01 -14.37 -32.07
CA PHE A 687 -35.12 -14.14 -33.53
C PHE A 687 -35.02 -12.69 -34.00
N GLN A 688 -34.50 -11.80 -33.14
CA GLN A 688 -34.10 -10.45 -33.49
C GLN A 688 -32.57 -10.34 -33.49
N ASN A 689 -32.02 -9.40 -34.27
CA ASN A 689 -30.59 -9.09 -34.20
C ASN A 689 -30.34 -8.02 -33.11
N PRO A 690 -29.09 -7.92 -32.61
CA PRO A 690 -28.65 -6.82 -31.76
C PRO A 690 -28.92 -5.44 -32.35
N THR A 691 -29.18 -4.46 -31.48
CA THR A 691 -29.17 -3.01 -31.76
C THR A 691 -27.76 -2.47 -31.51
N ASN A 692 -27.53 -1.18 -31.78
CA ASN A 692 -26.23 -0.55 -31.62
C ASN A 692 -26.26 0.44 -30.45
N PRO A 693 -25.52 0.20 -29.36
CA PRO A 693 -25.59 0.99 -28.12
C PRO A 693 -25.01 2.42 -28.21
N LEU A 694 -24.69 2.86 -29.43
CA LEU A 694 -24.18 4.20 -29.70
C LEU A 694 -25.12 4.99 -30.61
N LEU A 695 -26.23 4.38 -31.02
CA LEU A 695 -27.21 4.93 -31.93
C LEU A 695 -28.61 4.64 -31.39
N ASN A 696 -29.21 5.66 -30.80
CA ASN A 696 -30.58 5.62 -30.28
C ASN A 696 -31.70 5.28 -31.30
N ASP A 697 -31.36 5.05 -32.57
CA ASP A 697 -32.24 4.65 -33.68
C ASP A 697 -31.36 3.88 -34.69
N THR A 698 -31.25 2.57 -34.50
CA THR A 698 -30.29 1.71 -35.21
C THR A 698 -30.68 1.53 -36.68
N ASP A 699 -31.97 1.45 -37.01
CA ASP A 699 -32.46 1.21 -38.37
C ASP A 699 -32.81 2.51 -39.15
N ALA A 700 -32.71 3.65 -38.46
CA ALA A 700 -32.94 5.00 -38.95
C ALA A 700 -34.36 5.23 -39.48
N ASP A 701 -35.37 4.64 -38.86
CA ASP A 701 -36.78 4.82 -39.18
C ASP A 701 -37.50 5.91 -38.36
N GLY A 702 -36.82 6.43 -37.33
CA GLY A 702 -37.29 7.56 -36.53
C GLY A 702 -37.99 7.15 -35.24
N MET A 703 -38.05 5.86 -34.94
CA MET A 703 -38.37 5.30 -33.62
C MET A 703 -37.08 5.05 -32.84
N LEU A 704 -37.16 5.07 -31.50
CA LEU A 704 -35.99 4.78 -30.64
C LEU A 704 -35.92 3.28 -30.34
N ASP A 705 -34.72 2.69 -30.31
CA ASP A 705 -34.58 1.23 -30.17
C ASP A 705 -35.15 0.74 -28.84
N GLY A 706 -34.85 1.43 -27.73
CA GLY A 706 -35.40 1.15 -26.41
C GLY A 706 -36.93 1.15 -26.36
N TRP A 707 -37.60 1.94 -27.20
CA TRP A 707 -39.07 1.96 -27.29
C TRP A 707 -39.60 0.76 -28.06
N GLU A 708 -39.02 0.50 -29.22
CA GLU A 708 -39.40 -0.65 -30.01
C GLU A 708 -39.08 -1.96 -29.29
N MET A 709 -38.13 -1.96 -28.34
CA MET A 709 -37.68 -3.10 -27.52
C MET A 709 -38.50 -3.37 -26.26
N GLN A 710 -39.53 -2.57 -25.96
CA GLN A 710 -40.42 -2.82 -24.82
C GLN A 710 -41.24 -4.13 -24.95
N VAL A 711 -41.08 -5.03 -23.97
CA VAL A 711 -41.79 -6.34 -23.92
C VAL A 711 -43.02 -6.32 -23.01
N LYS A 712 -43.04 -5.42 -22.01
CA LYS A 712 -44.18 -5.04 -21.15
C LYS A 712 -43.69 -4.02 -20.11
N SER A 713 -44.27 -2.83 -20.06
CA SER A 713 -43.94 -1.85 -19.00
C SER A 713 -44.64 -2.23 -17.69
N THR A 714 -43.91 -2.29 -16.58
CA THR A 714 -44.47 -2.55 -15.24
C THR A 714 -44.78 -1.28 -14.45
N GLU A 715 -44.22 -0.14 -14.85
CA GLU A 715 -44.34 1.13 -14.12
C GLU A 715 -45.33 2.10 -14.79
N ASP A 716 -45.47 2.05 -16.12
CA ASP A 716 -46.38 2.93 -16.86
C ASP A 716 -47.12 2.14 -17.95
N ASN A 717 -48.45 2.10 -17.88
CA ASN A 717 -49.27 1.59 -18.97
C ASN A 717 -49.05 2.47 -20.21
N THR A 718 -48.38 1.94 -21.23
CA THR A 718 -48.39 2.50 -22.58
C THR A 718 -48.88 1.38 -23.48
N ASN A 719 -49.99 1.57 -24.19
CA ASN A 719 -50.65 0.49 -24.94
C ASN A 719 -49.75 -0.03 -26.09
N SER A 720 -48.69 0.71 -26.44
CA SER A 720 -47.68 0.32 -27.42
C SER A 720 -46.67 -0.69 -26.86
N HIS A 721 -46.78 -1.96 -27.26
CA HIS A 721 -45.79 -3.01 -26.98
C HIS A 721 -45.44 -3.78 -28.26
N SER A 722 -44.20 -4.24 -28.42
CA SER A 722 -43.86 -5.00 -29.63
C SER A 722 -44.40 -6.44 -29.55
N LEU A 723 -45.13 -6.82 -30.59
CA LEU A 723 -45.74 -8.14 -30.74
C LEU A 723 -45.06 -8.96 -31.83
N TRP A 724 -44.85 -10.25 -31.59
CA TRP A 724 -44.45 -11.17 -32.65
C TRP A 724 -45.68 -11.62 -33.44
N VAL A 725 -45.74 -11.25 -34.72
CA VAL A 725 -46.88 -11.53 -35.60
C VAL A 725 -46.52 -12.59 -36.63
N ALA A 726 -47.34 -13.64 -36.75
CA ALA A 726 -47.13 -14.71 -37.72
C ALA A 726 -48.41 -15.09 -38.47
N THR A 727 -48.36 -15.11 -39.81
CA THR A 727 -49.48 -15.57 -40.69
C THR A 727 -49.36 -17.04 -41.10
N SER A 728 -48.27 -17.70 -40.70
CA SER A 728 -48.02 -19.12 -40.95
C SER A 728 -47.54 -19.82 -39.70
N ASN A 729 -47.69 -21.14 -39.63
CA ASN A 729 -47.17 -21.93 -38.51
C ASN A 729 -45.65 -21.75 -38.38
N TRP A 730 -45.18 -21.56 -37.16
CA TRP A 730 -43.77 -21.36 -36.85
C TRP A 730 -43.38 -22.18 -35.61
N LEU A 731 -42.08 -22.25 -35.31
CA LEU A 731 -41.54 -23.06 -34.21
C LEU A 731 -41.11 -22.16 -33.04
N ARG A 732 -41.52 -22.50 -31.81
CA ARG A 732 -41.11 -21.79 -30.60
C ARG A 732 -39.59 -21.93 -30.36
N PRO A 733 -38.88 -20.87 -29.90
CA PRO A 733 -37.47 -20.93 -29.49
C PRO A 733 -37.16 -22.05 -28.51
N GLY A 734 -35.98 -22.68 -28.65
CA GLY A 734 -35.52 -23.77 -27.78
C GLY A 734 -36.09 -25.15 -28.07
N CYS A 735 -36.98 -25.30 -29.07
CA CYS A 735 -37.49 -26.59 -29.51
C CYS A 735 -36.59 -27.23 -30.58
N ASP A 736 -35.95 -28.36 -30.26
CA ASP A 736 -35.28 -29.19 -31.27
C ASP A 736 -36.32 -29.98 -32.09
N THR A 737 -36.20 -29.91 -33.42
CA THR A 737 -36.97 -30.67 -34.41
C THR A 737 -36.99 -32.19 -34.19
N SER A 738 -36.12 -32.71 -33.30
CA SER A 738 -36.00 -34.13 -32.96
C SER A 738 -37.03 -34.65 -31.95
N SER A 739 -37.72 -33.80 -31.19
CA SER A 739 -38.78 -34.19 -30.24
C SER A 739 -40.16 -33.72 -30.69
N GLN A 740 -40.90 -34.61 -31.37
CA GLN A 740 -42.30 -34.42 -31.80
C GLN A 740 -43.28 -34.35 -30.60
N SER A 741 -43.22 -33.30 -29.79
CA SER A 741 -44.38 -32.87 -29.00
C SER A 741 -45.18 -31.86 -29.83
N ASN A 742 -46.50 -32.04 -29.92
CA ASN A 742 -47.45 -31.10 -30.54
C ASN A 742 -47.50 -29.72 -29.83
N SER A 743 -46.55 -29.40 -28.95
CA SER A 743 -46.49 -28.16 -28.17
C SER A 743 -45.40 -27.19 -28.66
N CYS A 744 -44.61 -27.54 -29.68
CA CYS A 744 -43.53 -26.70 -30.21
C CYS A 744 -43.91 -25.90 -31.46
N THR A 745 -44.94 -26.32 -32.19
CA THR A 745 -45.45 -25.59 -33.36
C THR A 745 -46.53 -24.61 -32.93
N MET A 746 -46.27 -23.32 -33.12
CA MET A 746 -47.20 -22.24 -32.86
C MET A 746 -48.14 -22.06 -34.05
N GLN A 747 -49.38 -21.67 -33.78
CA GLN A 747 -50.35 -21.34 -34.82
C GLN A 747 -50.08 -19.92 -35.36
N PRO A 748 -50.72 -19.51 -36.47
CA PRO A 748 -50.72 -18.12 -36.88
C PRO A 748 -51.46 -17.28 -35.83
N GLY A 749 -50.94 -16.09 -35.53
CA GLY A 749 -51.46 -15.19 -34.51
C GLY A 749 -50.39 -14.21 -34.04
N GLY A 750 -50.81 -13.33 -33.13
CA GLY A 750 -49.99 -12.33 -32.46
C GLY A 750 -49.60 -12.83 -31.07
N TYR A 751 -48.32 -12.72 -30.75
CA TYR A 751 -47.71 -13.30 -29.55
C TYR A 751 -46.91 -12.28 -28.76
N GLU A 752 -47.28 -12.09 -27.49
CA GLU A 752 -46.54 -11.25 -26.54
C GLU A 752 -45.45 -12.08 -25.86
N TRP A 753 -44.30 -11.45 -25.67
CA TRP A 753 -43.16 -12.04 -24.97
C TRP A 753 -43.05 -11.44 -23.58
N GLN A 754 -43.18 -12.29 -22.55
CA GLN A 754 -43.02 -11.88 -21.16
C GLN A 754 -41.66 -12.34 -20.63
N ASN A 755 -40.86 -11.40 -20.17
CA ASN A 755 -39.61 -11.68 -19.47
C ASN A 755 -39.92 -12.11 -18.02
N TRP A 756 -39.39 -13.26 -17.59
CA TRP A 756 -39.40 -13.68 -16.18
C TRP A 756 -38.02 -14.24 -15.81
N LEU A 757 -37.68 -14.25 -14.52
CA LEU A 757 -36.40 -14.68 -13.93
C LEU A 757 -35.87 -16.09 -14.33
N GLY A 758 -36.57 -16.84 -15.19
CA GLY A 758 -36.13 -18.13 -15.74
C GLY A 758 -36.39 -18.30 -17.24
N GLY A 759 -36.56 -17.21 -17.99
CA GLY A 759 -36.61 -17.18 -19.46
C GLY A 759 -37.78 -16.37 -20.02
N PHE A 760 -38.02 -16.50 -21.33
CA PHE A 760 -39.13 -15.81 -21.99
C PHE A 760 -40.36 -16.71 -22.07
N ALA A 761 -41.51 -16.20 -21.62
CA ALA A 761 -42.81 -16.85 -21.77
C ALA A 761 -43.58 -16.21 -22.93
N LEU A 762 -43.99 -17.02 -23.90
CA LEU A 762 -44.76 -16.56 -25.05
C LEU A 762 -46.26 -16.78 -24.81
N GLU A 763 -47.04 -15.71 -24.78
CA GLU A 763 -48.50 -15.72 -24.63
C GLU A 763 -49.20 -15.38 -25.96
N PRO A 764 -50.13 -16.21 -26.45
CA PRO A 764 -51.00 -15.81 -27.56
C PRO A 764 -51.96 -14.71 -27.09
N LYS A 765 -51.92 -13.54 -27.72
CA LYS A 765 -52.84 -12.44 -27.43
C LYS A 765 -53.96 -12.36 -28.46
N PHE A 766 -53.57 -12.31 -29.73
CA PHE A 766 -54.50 -12.06 -30.82
C PHE A 766 -54.44 -13.18 -31.86
N THR A 767 -55.58 -13.49 -32.43
CA THR A 767 -55.69 -14.36 -33.61
C THR A 767 -55.51 -13.54 -34.88
N VAL A 768 -55.14 -14.19 -36.00
CA VAL A 768 -55.01 -13.51 -37.30
C VAL A 768 -56.32 -12.85 -37.77
N ALA A 769 -57.47 -13.28 -37.24
CA ALA A 769 -58.75 -12.69 -37.56
C ALA A 769 -59.05 -11.44 -36.72
N GLU A 770 -58.54 -11.37 -35.49
CA GLU A 770 -58.66 -10.19 -34.62
C GLU A 770 -57.76 -9.07 -35.14
N MET A 771 -56.48 -9.34 -35.44
CA MET A 771 -55.57 -8.35 -36.03
C MET A 771 -55.86 -7.98 -37.50
N ASN A 772 -57.03 -8.32 -38.05
CA ASN A 772 -57.41 -8.08 -39.46
C ASN A 772 -56.44 -8.62 -40.58
N LEU A 773 -55.44 -9.42 -40.24
CA LEU A 773 -54.38 -9.91 -41.15
C LEU A 773 -54.80 -11.04 -42.11
N THR A 774 -56.10 -11.27 -42.32
CA THR A 774 -56.60 -12.40 -43.11
C THR A 774 -56.33 -12.24 -44.61
N GLY A 775 -55.36 -13.01 -45.14
CA GLY A 775 -54.97 -12.93 -46.55
C GLY A 775 -53.87 -11.90 -46.85
N PHE A 776 -53.37 -11.22 -45.81
CA PHE A 776 -52.19 -10.38 -45.86
C PHE A 776 -50.92 -11.23 -46.08
N LEU A 777 -50.03 -10.78 -46.97
CA LEU A 777 -48.80 -11.50 -47.33
C LEU A 777 -47.59 -10.87 -46.64
N MET A 778 -47.27 -11.37 -45.43
CA MET A 778 -46.02 -10.99 -44.77
C MET A 778 -44.79 -11.60 -45.47
N PRO A 779 -43.67 -10.87 -45.54
CA PRO A 779 -42.41 -11.41 -46.02
C PRO A 779 -41.93 -12.58 -45.14
N GLY A 780 -41.19 -13.51 -45.75
CA GLY A 780 -40.67 -14.69 -45.05
C GLY A 780 -39.41 -14.36 -44.26
N ASN A 781 -39.35 -14.81 -43.00
CA ASN A 781 -38.20 -14.65 -42.12
C ASN A 781 -37.39 -15.96 -42.06
N SER A 782 -36.08 -15.88 -42.33
CA SER A 782 -35.19 -17.03 -42.33
C SER A 782 -34.89 -17.60 -40.95
N LEU A 783 -35.04 -16.80 -39.89
CA LEU A 783 -34.75 -17.20 -38.50
C LEU A 783 -35.82 -18.14 -37.92
N CYS A 784 -37.01 -18.16 -38.52
CA CYS A 784 -38.11 -19.06 -38.16
C CYS A 784 -38.37 -20.15 -39.21
N ASP A 785 -37.31 -20.64 -39.87
CA ASP A 785 -37.38 -21.72 -40.87
C ASP A 785 -38.21 -21.35 -42.12
N GLY A 786 -38.22 -20.07 -42.49
CA GLY A 786 -38.94 -19.54 -43.65
C GLY A 786 -40.43 -19.29 -43.41
N CYS A 787 -40.83 -19.11 -42.15
CA CYS A 787 -42.18 -18.70 -41.79
C CYS A 787 -42.47 -17.26 -42.25
N ASN A 788 -43.74 -16.95 -42.50
CA ASN A 788 -44.21 -15.59 -42.73
C ASN A 788 -44.54 -14.93 -41.39
N GLY A 789 -43.52 -14.39 -40.71
CA GLY A 789 -43.68 -13.67 -39.44
C GLY A 789 -42.52 -12.73 -39.15
N ARG A 790 -42.81 -11.66 -38.44
CA ARG A 790 -41.88 -10.60 -38.01
C ARG A 790 -42.37 -9.97 -36.70
N TRP A 791 -41.53 -9.15 -36.09
CA TRP A 791 -41.95 -8.23 -35.05
C TRP A 791 -42.78 -7.09 -35.65
N ALA A 792 -43.77 -6.59 -34.91
CA ALA A 792 -44.55 -5.42 -35.33
C ALA A 792 -43.65 -4.18 -35.41
N LEU A 793 -42.76 -4.03 -34.42
CA LEU A 793 -41.69 -3.04 -34.30
C LEU A 793 -40.33 -3.76 -34.20
N ASP A 794 -39.39 -3.50 -35.11
CA ASP A 794 -38.09 -4.17 -35.25
C ASP A 794 -36.93 -3.16 -35.46
N PRO A 795 -36.25 -2.73 -34.40
CA PRO A 795 -35.19 -1.70 -34.44
C PRO A 795 -33.88 -2.19 -35.04
N SER A 796 -33.80 -3.45 -35.46
CA SER A 796 -32.52 -4.04 -35.84
C SER A 796 -31.99 -3.50 -37.17
N LEU A 797 -30.66 -3.38 -37.27
CA LEU A 797 -30.01 -2.87 -38.48
C LEU A 797 -30.43 -3.66 -39.74
N ASP A 798 -30.83 -2.95 -40.79
CA ASP A 798 -31.38 -3.48 -42.05
C ASP A 798 -32.75 -4.22 -41.91
N SER A 799 -33.51 -3.96 -40.84
CA SER A 799 -34.93 -4.34 -40.75
C SER A 799 -35.76 -3.61 -41.84
N LEU A 800 -37.04 -3.99 -41.93
CA LEU A 800 -37.98 -3.19 -42.71
C LEU A 800 -38.44 -2.05 -41.81
N LYS A 801 -38.15 -0.81 -42.22
CA LYS A 801 -38.77 0.41 -41.67
C LYS A 801 -40.25 0.15 -41.39
N ASP A 802 -40.63 0.19 -40.13
CA ASP A 802 -42.00 -0.05 -39.70
C ASP A 802 -42.69 1.21 -39.19
N ASP A 803 -41.97 2.33 -39.10
CA ASP A 803 -42.52 3.70 -39.00
C ASP A 803 -43.76 3.97 -39.89
N THR A 804 -43.73 3.44 -41.11
CA THR A 804 -44.71 3.67 -42.19
C THR A 804 -45.58 2.46 -42.49
N PHE A 805 -45.37 1.37 -41.76
CA PHE A 805 -46.19 0.18 -41.86
C PHE A 805 -47.43 0.33 -40.97
N ASP A 806 -48.54 -0.26 -41.38
CA ASP A 806 -49.82 -0.27 -40.68
C ASP A 806 -50.25 -1.74 -40.73
N ILE A 807 -50.11 -2.43 -39.59
CA ILE A 807 -50.15 -3.90 -39.52
C ILE A 807 -51.54 -4.44 -39.14
N ASP A 808 -52.39 -3.68 -38.47
CA ASP A 808 -53.81 -3.99 -38.22
C ASP A 808 -54.78 -3.32 -39.21
N ASN A 809 -54.27 -2.42 -40.05
CA ASN A 809 -54.98 -1.78 -41.16
C ASN A 809 -56.16 -0.93 -40.65
N ASP A 810 -55.94 -0.18 -39.59
CA ASP A 810 -56.87 0.77 -38.96
C ASP A 810 -56.69 2.21 -39.53
N THR A 811 -55.69 2.40 -40.40
CA THR A 811 -55.23 3.65 -41.05
C THR A 811 -54.28 4.54 -40.25
N LEU A 812 -53.92 4.14 -39.03
CA LEU A 812 -52.81 4.69 -38.27
C LEU A 812 -51.54 3.90 -38.61
N ALA A 813 -50.41 4.58 -38.77
CA ALA A 813 -49.14 3.89 -39.02
C ALA A 813 -48.46 3.62 -37.69
N ASN A 814 -47.79 2.47 -37.54
CA ASN A 814 -47.12 2.02 -36.32
C ASN A 814 -46.26 3.11 -35.65
N GLY A 815 -45.56 3.96 -36.42
CA GLY A 815 -44.76 5.05 -35.87
C GLY A 815 -45.56 6.21 -35.24
N LEU A 816 -46.84 6.35 -35.56
CA LEU A 816 -47.77 7.31 -34.92
C LEU A 816 -48.46 6.72 -33.69
N GLU A 817 -48.41 5.41 -33.52
CA GLU A 817 -49.01 4.67 -32.41
C GLU A 817 -48.12 4.66 -31.18
N ALA A 818 -46.87 5.13 -31.31
CA ALA A 818 -45.89 5.20 -30.23
C ALA A 818 -46.40 5.99 -28.99
N PRO A 819 -45.87 5.70 -27.78
CA PRO A 819 -46.33 6.32 -26.53
C PRO A 819 -46.25 7.86 -26.49
N ASP A 820 -45.25 8.47 -27.15
CA ASP A 820 -45.09 9.92 -27.23
C ASP A 820 -45.95 10.59 -28.32
N ARG A 821 -46.74 9.80 -29.06
CA ARG A 821 -47.64 10.23 -30.13
C ARG A 821 -49.09 9.99 -29.73
N TRP A 822 -49.67 8.83 -30.05
CA TRP A 822 -51.05 8.46 -29.74
C TRP A 822 -51.17 7.31 -28.73
N ASP A 823 -50.07 6.66 -28.33
CA ASP A 823 -50.06 5.60 -27.30
C ASP A 823 -51.15 4.53 -27.53
N THR A 824 -51.19 4.03 -28.76
CA THR A 824 -52.08 2.97 -29.22
C THR A 824 -51.29 1.69 -29.44
N ASN A 825 -51.99 0.57 -29.53
CA ASN A 825 -51.43 -0.75 -29.71
C ASN A 825 -51.34 -1.07 -31.21
N PRO A 826 -50.13 -1.20 -31.80
CA PRO A 826 -49.97 -1.33 -33.24
C PRO A 826 -50.51 -2.59 -33.89
N VAL A 827 -51.31 -3.41 -33.22
CA VAL A 827 -51.83 -4.68 -33.77
C VAL A 827 -53.30 -4.90 -33.41
N ASP A 828 -53.91 -3.92 -32.77
CA ASP A 828 -55.29 -3.91 -32.29
C ASP A 828 -55.93 -2.63 -32.82
N ASP A 829 -56.88 -2.78 -33.73
CA ASP A 829 -57.44 -1.64 -34.47
C ASP A 829 -58.28 -0.70 -33.59
N ASP A 830 -58.64 -1.12 -32.38
CA ASP A 830 -59.46 -0.43 -31.37
C ASP A 830 -58.76 -0.58 -29.99
N SER A 831 -57.81 0.30 -29.72
CA SER A 831 -56.89 0.19 -28.58
C SER A 831 -57.55 0.38 -27.22
N ASP A 832 -58.58 1.21 -27.15
CA ASP A 832 -59.27 1.54 -25.91
C ASP A 832 -60.62 0.81 -25.74
N GLY A 833 -61.12 0.17 -26.79
CA GLY A 833 -62.28 -0.71 -26.78
C GLY A 833 -63.61 0.03 -26.86
N ASP A 834 -63.62 1.26 -27.36
CA ASP A 834 -64.81 2.12 -27.49
C ASP A 834 -65.64 1.86 -28.77
N LEU A 835 -65.16 0.93 -29.62
CA LEU A 835 -65.71 0.50 -30.92
C LEU A 835 -65.31 1.35 -32.14
N LEU A 836 -64.45 2.36 -31.97
CA LEU A 836 -63.89 3.17 -33.03
C LEU A 836 -62.46 2.69 -33.38
N PRO A 837 -62.05 2.73 -34.65
CA PRO A 837 -60.67 2.43 -35.01
C PRO A 837 -59.73 3.59 -34.70
N ASP A 838 -58.54 3.32 -34.19
CA ASP A 838 -57.62 4.34 -33.69
C ASP A 838 -57.29 5.40 -34.77
N GLY A 839 -56.97 4.97 -35.99
CA GLY A 839 -56.70 5.86 -37.13
C GLY A 839 -57.89 6.73 -37.54
N TRP A 840 -59.12 6.24 -37.35
CA TRP A 840 -60.35 7.00 -37.62
C TRP A 840 -60.52 8.13 -36.58
N GLU A 841 -60.30 7.81 -35.31
CA GLU A 841 -60.36 8.75 -34.21
C GLU A 841 -59.31 9.86 -34.33
N VAL A 842 -58.05 9.49 -34.62
CA VAL A 842 -56.96 10.45 -34.86
C VAL A 842 -57.34 11.45 -35.96
N TYR A 843 -57.91 10.97 -37.06
CA TYR A 843 -58.30 11.81 -38.19
C TYR A 843 -59.38 12.84 -37.81
N TYR A 844 -60.45 12.39 -37.13
CA TYR A 844 -61.55 13.28 -36.75
C TYR A 844 -61.21 14.17 -35.55
N SER A 845 -60.38 13.70 -34.62
CA SER A 845 -59.80 14.52 -33.55
C SER A 845 -58.96 15.67 -34.10
N GLN A 846 -58.13 15.41 -35.12
CA GLN A 846 -57.39 16.47 -35.80
C GLN A 846 -58.35 17.43 -36.53
N LEU A 847 -59.36 16.92 -37.22
CA LEU A 847 -60.32 17.76 -37.96
C LEU A 847 -61.17 18.62 -37.01
N ALA A 848 -61.52 18.12 -35.82
CA ALA A 848 -62.23 18.87 -34.79
C ALA A 848 -61.42 20.07 -34.28
N PHE A 849 -60.09 19.88 -34.15
CA PHE A 849 -59.16 20.95 -33.82
C PHE A 849 -59.04 21.99 -34.95
N GLU A 850 -58.92 21.55 -36.21
CA GLU A 850 -58.81 22.44 -37.36
C GLU A 850 -60.08 23.27 -37.62
N THR A 851 -61.25 22.68 -37.35
CA THR A 851 -62.57 23.33 -37.47
C THR A 851 -62.92 24.21 -36.27
N GLY A 852 -62.17 24.10 -35.17
CA GLY A 852 -62.30 24.92 -33.96
C GLY A 852 -63.48 24.54 -33.07
N LEU A 853 -63.93 23.29 -33.14
CA LEU A 853 -64.96 22.73 -32.27
C LEU A 853 -64.45 22.56 -30.83
N VAL A 854 -63.16 22.27 -30.69
CA VAL A 854 -62.44 22.17 -29.43
C VAL A 854 -61.23 23.08 -29.39
N ASP A 855 -60.82 23.50 -28.18
CA ASP A 855 -59.63 24.34 -27.98
C ASP A 855 -58.53 23.61 -27.20
N ASN A 856 -57.28 24.03 -27.41
CA ASN A 856 -56.12 23.41 -26.78
C ASN A 856 -56.11 23.52 -25.24
N SER A 857 -57.02 24.31 -24.65
CA SER A 857 -57.10 24.52 -23.20
C SER A 857 -58.09 23.58 -22.50
N THR A 858 -59.10 23.08 -23.21
CA THR A 858 -60.02 22.05 -22.72
C THR A 858 -59.40 20.65 -22.81
N ILE A 859 -58.68 20.36 -23.89
CA ILE A 859 -58.06 19.05 -24.16
C ILE A 859 -56.94 18.72 -23.13
N GLY A 860 -55.99 19.65 -22.94
CA GLY A 860 -54.87 19.44 -22.00
C GLY A 860 -55.25 19.42 -20.51
N ALA A 861 -56.52 19.63 -20.15
CA ALA A 861 -57.01 19.52 -18.78
C ALA A 861 -57.42 18.08 -18.40
N TYR A 862 -57.79 17.27 -19.39
CA TYR A 862 -58.25 15.90 -19.22
C TYR A 862 -57.19 14.85 -19.55
N GLY A 863 -56.11 15.25 -20.21
CA GLY A 863 -55.03 14.34 -20.61
C GLY A 863 -55.23 13.74 -22.00
N ALA A 864 -56.38 13.97 -22.63
CA ALA A 864 -56.66 13.63 -24.02
C ALA A 864 -55.83 14.47 -24.99
N ARG A 865 -55.60 13.93 -26.19
CA ARG A 865 -54.97 14.56 -27.36
C ARG A 865 -56.00 14.90 -28.45
N GLY A 866 -57.29 14.69 -28.18
CA GLY A 866 -58.40 14.87 -29.13
C GLY A 866 -59.77 15.00 -28.47
N VAL A 867 -60.82 14.95 -29.29
CA VAL A 867 -62.22 14.72 -28.85
C VAL A 867 -62.54 13.24 -28.75
N MET A 868 -61.81 12.43 -29.53
CA MET A 868 -61.83 10.98 -29.61
C MET A 868 -60.35 10.58 -29.63
N ASP A 869 -59.73 10.49 -28.45
CA ASP A 869 -58.33 10.10 -28.27
C ASP A 869 -58.26 8.58 -28.13
N PRO A 870 -57.68 7.86 -29.10
CA PRO A 870 -57.71 6.39 -29.18
C PRO A 870 -56.99 5.66 -28.04
N SER A 871 -56.35 6.40 -27.13
CA SER A 871 -55.74 5.83 -25.91
C SER A 871 -56.69 5.79 -24.72
N MET A 872 -57.87 6.38 -24.83
CA MET A 872 -58.79 6.61 -23.72
C MET A 872 -60.25 6.44 -24.16
N PRO A 873 -60.97 5.46 -23.59
CA PRO A 873 -62.33 5.16 -24.04
C PRO A 873 -63.33 6.31 -23.86
N ASP A 874 -63.01 7.30 -23.02
CA ASP A 874 -63.84 8.45 -22.66
C ASP A 874 -62.92 9.68 -22.56
N SER A 875 -62.78 10.41 -23.66
CA SER A 875 -61.79 11.49 -23.82
C SER A 875 -62.10 12.73 -23.00
N ASP A 876 -63.39 13.00 -22.75
CA ASP A 876 -63.84 14.21 -22.04
C ASP A 876 -64.23 13.95 -20.56
N LEU A 877 -64.20 12.68 -20.15
CA LEU A 877 -64.45 12.15 -18.82
C LEU A 877 -65.88 12.41 -18.30
N ASP A 878 -66.86 12.44 -19.19
CA ASP A 878 -68.28 12.62 -18.83
C ASP A 878 -68.98 11.31 -18.44
N GLY A 879 -68.33 10.17 -18.68
CA GLY A 879 -68.79 8.81 -18.37
C GLY A 879 -69.55 8.12 -19.50
N ILE A 880 -69.49 8.63 -20.73
CA ILE A 880 -69.93 8.01 -21.97
C ILE A 880 -68.67 7.73 -22.80
N ASP A 881 -68.56 6.52 -23.36
CA ASP A 881 -67.40 6.19 -24.19
C ASP A 881 -67.51 6.92 -25.55
N ASP A 882 -66.39 7.32 -26.14
CA ASP A 882 -66.31 8.20 -27.32
C ASP A 882 -67.13 7.66 -28.51
N GLY A 883 -67.12 6.35 -28.77
CA GLY A 883 -67.96 5.68 -29.77
C GLY A 883 -69.48 5.84 -29.57
N TYR A 884 -69.94 6.12 -28.35
CA TYR A 884 -71.35 6.35 -28.01
C TYR A 884 -71.71 7.84 -27.86
N GLU A 885 -70.76 8.75 -28.07
CA GLU A 885 -71.02 10.19 -28.04
C GLU A 885 -71.65 10.71 -29.32
N ASP A 886 -72.27 11.90 -29.22
CA ASP A 886 -72.81 12.70 -30.34
C ASP A 886 -72.30 14.16 -30.16
N PRO A 887 -71.07 14.47 -30.63
CA PRO A 887 -70.44 15.77 -30.43
C PRO A 887 -71.12 16.91 -31.19
N ASP A 888 -71.65 16.65 -32.38
CA ASP A 888 -72.18 17.67 -33.28
C ASP A 888 -73.70 17.88 -33.16
N ASN A 889 -74.36 17.05 -32.35
CA ASN A 889 -75.77 17.09 -31.99
C ASN A 889 -76.67 17.07 -33.22
N ASP A 890 -76.30 16.28 -34.23
CA ASP A 890 -77.00 16.22 -35.49
C ASP A 890 -78.21 15.28 -35.47
N GLY A 891 -78.38 14.51 -34.40
CA GLY A 891 -79.49 13.59 -34.16
C GLY A 891 -80.89 14.23 -34.22
N LEU A 892 -81.92 13.40 -34.09
CA LEU A 892 -83.30 13.84 -34.25
C LEU A 892 -83.78 14.66 -33.05
N ASN A 893 -84.37 15.82 -33.35
CA ASN A 893 -84.95 16.69 -32.31
C ASN A 893 -86.00 15.96 -31.44
N LYS A 894 -85.63 15.63 -30.20
CA LYS A 894 -86.49 14.96 -29.21
C LYS A 894 -87.79 15.67 -28.91
N THR A 895 -87.80 17.00 -28.90
CA THR A 895 -89.05 17.76 -28.70
C THR A 895 -89.99 17.58 -29.89
N GLY A 896 -89.45 17.40 -31.10
CA GLY A 896 -90.18 17.01 -32.30
C GLY A 896 -90.72 15.58 -32.21
N LEU A 897 -89.89 14.63 -31.80
CA LEU A 897 -90.26 13.23 -31.62
C LEU A 897 -91.34 13.04 -30.55
N ILE A 898 -91.19 13.65 -29.38
CA ILE A 898 -92.21 13.60 -28.31
C ILE A 898 -93.53 14.20 -28.80
N LYS A 899 -93.52 15.28 -29.60
CA LYS A 899 -94.76 15.84 -30.17
C LYS A 899 -95.41 14.91 -31.19
N ARG A 900 -94.61 14.10 -31.89
CA ARG A 900 -95.05 13.15 -32.91
C ARG A 900 -95.66 11.89 -32.26
N TYR A 901 -94.90 11.23 -31.38
CA TYR A 901 -95.27 9.94 -30.78
C TYR A 901 -96.01 10.07 -29.42
N CYS A 902 -95.96 11.24 -28.78
CA CYS A 902 -96.63 11.52 -27.51
C CYS A 902 -97.18 12.97 -27.42
N PRO A 903 -98.09 13.37 -28.33
CA PRO A 903 -98.59 14.74 -28.42
C PRO A 903 -99.24 15.25 -27.12
N GLY A 904 -99.74 14.35 -26.27
CA GLY A 904 -100.35 14.66 -24.97
C GLY A 904 -99.38 14.77 -23.78
N PHE A 905 -98.06 14.63 -23.97
CA PHE A 905 -97.08 14.52 -22.87
C PHE A 905 -97.18 15.64 -21.81
N ASN A 906 -97.44 16.88 -22.23
CA ASN A 906 -97.53 18.06 -21.36
C ASN A 906 -98.96 18.46 -20.96
N ASP A 907 -99.99 17.70 -21.36
CA ASP A 907 -101.39 18.00 -21.04
C ASP A 907 -101.90 17.06 -19.93
N THR A 908 -102.00 17.60 -18.71
CA THR A 908 -102.57 16.88 -17.54
C THR A 908 -104.04 16.46 -17.68
N THR A 909 -104.72 16.83 -18.77
CA THR A 909 -106.14 16.52 -19.03
C THR A 909 -106.38 15.54 -20.18
N ASN A 910 -105.38 15.28 -21.03
CA ASN A 910 -105.41 14.21 -22.03
C ASN A 910 -103.98 13.77 -22.40
N SER A 911 -103.55 12.58 -21.96
CA SER A 911 -102.25 12.00 -22.29
C SER A 911 -102.42 10.94 -23.37
N GLU A 912 -102.52 11.36 -24.63
CA GLU A 912 -102.38 10.45 -25.78
C GLU A 912 -100.88 10.28 -26.06
N CYS A 913 -100.38 9.10 -25.73
CA CYS A 913 -98.97 8.76 -25.78
C CYS A 913 -98.82 7.32 -26.29
N ASN A 914 -98.31 7.19 -27.52
CA ASN A 914 -98.09 5.89 -28.15
C ASN A 914 -96.75 5.29 -27.70
N ILE A 915 -95.73 6.15 -27.59
CA ILE A 915 -94.42 5.81 -27.00
C ILE A 915 -94.18 6.75 -25.82
N ASP A 916 -94.22 6.21 -24.61
CA ASP A 916 -94.16 6.99 -23.37
C ASP A 916 -92.73 7.33 -22.96
N PRO A 917 -92.30 8.61 -23.01
CA PRO A 917 -90.95 9.04 -22.64
C PRO A 917 -90.65 8.89 -21.13
N THR A 918 -91.60 8.45 -20.32
CA THR A 918 -91.38 8.10 -18.90
C THR A 918 -91.19 6.61 -18.66
N THR A 919 -91.45 5.78 -19.67
CA THR A 919 -91.15 4.35 -19.62
C THR A 919 -89.70 4.09 -20.02
N PRO A 920 -89.01 3.08 -19.45
CA PRO A 920 -87.64 2.77 -19.82
C PRO A 920 -87.46 2.53 -21.33
N ASP A 921 -88.41 1.85 -21.98
CA ASP A 921 -88.35 1.58 -23.43
C ASP A 921 -88.58 2.85 -24.26
N GLY A 922 -89.48 3.74 -23.82
CA GLY A 922 -89.69 5.02 -24.50
C GLY A 922 -88.56 6.02 -24.28
N GLN A 923 -87.93 6.04 -23.09
CA GLN A 923 -86.70 6.81 -22.86
C GLN A 923 -85.62 6.39 -23.83
N ARG A 924 -85.32 5.09 -23.91
CA ARG A 924 -84.37 4.54 -24.89
C ARG A 924 -84.74 4.87 -26.34
N PHE A 925 -86.02 4.88 -26.71
CA PHE A 925 -86.45 5.29 -28.06
C PHE A 925 -86.13 6.75 -28.37
N TYR A 926 -86.42 7.66 -27.45
CA TYR A 926 -86.17 9.09 -27.69
C TYR A 926 -84.70 9.46 -27.50
N ASP A 927 -83.97 8.77 -26.62
CA ASP A 927 -82.56 9.02 -26.33
C ASP A 927 -81.68 8.49 -27.48
N ASN A 928 -81.89 7.25 -27.97
CA ASN A 928 -81.15 6.70 -29.12
C ASN A 928 -81.43 7.42 -30.45
N LEU A 929 -82.54 8.14 -30.57
CA LEU A 929 -82.84 8.92 -31.76
C LEU A 929 -82.37 10.37 -31.64
N GLU A 930 -82.21 10.86 -30.40
CA GLU A 930 -81.67 12.19 -30.12
C GLU A 930 -80.16 12.24 -30.29
N ASN A 931 -79.48 11.12 -30.03
CA ASN A 931 -78.03 10.98 -30.16
C ASN A 931 -77.72 10.09 -31.36
N TYR A 932 -77.21 10.66 -32.45
CA TYR A 932 -76.64 9.87 -33.54
C TYR A 932 -75.16 9.69 -33.21
N THR A 933 -74.75 8.46 -32.86
CA THR A 933 -73.46 8.29 -32.19
C THR A 933 -72.30 8.18 -33.18
N ASN A 934 -71.10 8.55 -32.76
CA ASN A 934 -69.87 8.44 -33.55
C ASN A 934 -69.69 7.05 -34.20
N TYR A 935 -70.00 5.97 -33.47
CA TYR A 935 -69.98 4.60 -34.02
C TYR A 935 -71.02 4.38 -35.14
N GLU A 936 -72.24 4.88 -34.97
CA GLU A 936 -73.29 4.79 -36.00
C GLU A 936 -72.90 5.60 -37.24
N GLU A 937 -72.22 6.74 -37.04
CA GLU A 937 -71.70 7.57 -38.12
C GLU A 937 -70.57 6.87 -38.89
N MET A 938 -69.63 6.24 -38.19
CA MET A 938 -68.60 5.42 -38.81
C MET A 938 -69.21 4.31 -39.68
N GLN A 939 -70.23 3.60 -39.18
CA GLN A 939 -70.87 2.50 -39.91
C GLN A 939 -71.58 2.98 -41.20
N ASN A 940 -72.15 4.18 -41.17
CA ASN A 940 -72.89 4.76 -42.30
C ASN A 940 -72.03 5.64 -43.20
N GLY A 941 -70.81 5.99 -42.77
CA GLY A 941 -69.85 6.82 -43.50
C GLY A 941 -70.16 8.31 -43.46
N THR A 942 -70.79 8.79 -42.38
CA THR A 942 -71.06 10.22 -42.10
C THR A 942 -69.98 10.81 -41.18
N ASN A 943 -70.04 12.11 -40.88
CA ASN A 943 -68.96 12.86 -40.25
C ASN A 943 -69.30 13.25 -38.78
N PRO A 944 -68.59 12.68 -37.80
CA PRO A 944 -68.90 12.79 -36.37
C PRO A 944 -68.79 14.17 -35.73
N ILE A 945 -68.24 15.12 -36.47
CA ILE A 945 -67.99 16.46 -35.97
C ILE A 945 -68.65 17.53 -36.85
N THR A 946 -69.30 17.13 -37.95
CA THR A 946 -70.04 18.06 -38.80
C THR A 946 -71.38 17.48 -39.21
N ASN A 947 -72.42 18.16 -38.76
CA ASN A 947 -73.79 17.71 -38.93
C ASN A 947 -74.32 17.57 -40.36
N ASP A 948 -73.57 17.90 -41.42
CA ASP A 948 -74.01 17.82 -42.83
C ASP A 948 -72.81 17.37 -43.69
N THR A 949 -72.67 16.06 -43.86
CA THR A 949 -71.52 15.43 -44.50
C THR A 949 -71.43 15.73 -46.00
N ASP A 950 -72.58 15.76 -46.69
CA ASP A 950 -72.61 15.88 -48.16
C ASP A 950 -72.90 17.32 -48.66
N GLY A 951 -73.23 18.23 -47.74
CA GLY A 951 -73.37 19.66 -47.95
C GLY A 951 -74.69 20.06 -48.63
N ASP A 952 -75.74 19.25 -48.47
CA ASP A 952 -77.04 19.46 -49.10
C ASP A 952 -78.08 20.22 -48.23
N ASP A 953 -77.62 20.74 -47.08
CA ASP A 953 -78.39 21.41 -46.03
C ASP A 953 -79.31 20.44 -45.21
N TRP A 954 -79.14 19.12 -45.29
CA TRP A 954 -79.75 18.14 -44.38
C TRP A 954 -78.74 17.66 -43.34
N ASN A 955 -79.24 17.38 -42.14
CA ASN A 955 -78.38 16.80 -41.12
C ASN A 955 -78.25 15.28 -41.30
N ASP A 956 -77.08 14.71 -41.02
CA ASP A 956 -76.77 13.30 -41.30
C ASP A 956 -77.69 12.34 -40.51
N GLY A 957 -77.89 12.55 -39.21
CA GLY A 957 -78.80 11.74 -38.40
C GLY A 957 -80.24 11.65 -38.97
N PRO A 958 -80.92 12.78 -39.26
CA PRO A 958 -82.19 12.79 -39.96
C PRO A 958 -82.13 12.18 -41.37
N GLU A 959 -81.05 12.38 -42.11
CA GLU A 959 -80.89 11.82 -43.45
C GLU A 959 -80.90 10.30 -43.41
N VAL A 960 -80.07 9.70 -42.56
CA VAL A 960 -79.99 8.24 -42.36
C VAL A 960 -81.27 7.68 -41.76
N TYR A 961 -81.87 8.38 -40.79
CA TYR A 961 -83.10 7.92 -40.17
C TYR A 961 -84.27 7.85 -41.16
N TYR A 962 -84.49 8.91 -41.96
CA TYR A 962 -85.62 8.99 -42.90
C TYR A 962 -85.38 8.30 -44.23
N GLN A 963 -84.17 7.78 -44.46
CA GLN A 963 -83.87 6.94 -45.60
C GLN A 963 -84.77 5.69 -45.60
N ASP A 964 -85.10 5.20 -46.78
CA ASP A 964 -85.90 4.00 -47.01
C ASP A 964 -85.04 3.08 -47.90
N HIS A 965 -84.27 2.19 -47.27
CA HIS A 965 -83.23 1.41 -47.93
C HIS A 965 -83.78 0.33 -48.88
N ASP A 966 -85.00 -0.15 -48.67
CA ASP A 966 -85.64 -1.18 -49.49
C ASP A 966 -86.90 -0.70 -50.24
N ASP A 967 -87.15 0.62 -50.23
CA ASP A 967 -88.24 1.32 -50.91
C ASP A 967 -89.64 0.80 -50.49
N ASP A 968 -89.80 0.39 -49.23
CA ASP A 968 -91.04 -0.17 -48.72
C ASP A 968 -91.97 0.89 -48.09
N GLY A 969 -91.51 2.13 -47.95
CA GLY A 969 -92.25 3.27 -47.42
C GLY A 969 -92.25 3.36 -45.89
N MET A 970 -91.48 2.53 -45.19
CA MET A 970 -91.05 2.74 -43.81
C MET A 970 -89.66 3.39 -43.80
N ALA A 971 -89.31 4.01 -42.68
CA ALA A 971 -88.01 4.65 -42.53
C ALA A 971 -87.03 3.68 -41.88
N THR A 972 -85.83 3.56 -42.43
CA THR A 972 -84.76 2.66 -41.98
C THR A 972 -84.46 2.84 -40.50
N GLY A 973 -84.36 4.07 -40.00
CA GLY A 973 -84.11 4.29 -38.57
C GLY A 973 -85.29 3.90 -37.67
N TRP A 974 -86.52 3.92 -38.19
CA TRP A 974 -87.69 3.40 -37.46
C TRP A 974 -87.69 1.86 -37.42
N GLU A 975 -87.33 1.23 -38.55
CA GLU A 975 -87.22 -0.22 -38.66
C GLU A 975 -86.12 -0.77 -37.75
N TYR A 976 -84.93 -0.15 -37.78
CA TYR A 976 -83.80 -0.51 -36.94
C TYR A 976 -84.17 -0.51 -35.45
N HIS A 977 -84.83 0.55 -34.97
CA HIS A 977 -85.25 0.64 -33.57
C HIS A 977 -86.18 -0.50 -33.13
N PHE A 978 -87.16 -0.84 -33.98
CA PHE A 978 -88.08 -1.95 -33.71
C PHE A 978 -87.53 -3.31 -34.15
N GLN A 979 -86.23 -3.39 -34.46
CA GLN A 979 -85.48 -4.59 -34.90
C GLN A 979 -86.18 -5.32 -36.06
N PHE A 980 -86.72 -4.52 -36.97
CA PHE A 980 -87.08 -4.92 -38.31
C PHE A 980 -85.81 -4.89 -39.18
N ASP A 981 -85.81 -5.61 -40.29
CA ASP A 981 -84.62 -5.69 -41.16
C ASP A 981 -84.77 -4.59 -42.21
N PRO A 982 -84.01 -3.48 -42.15
CA PRO A 982 -84.21 -2.33 -43.03
C PRO A 982 -83.94 -2.60 -44.51
N PHE A 983 -83.54 -3.83 -44.85
CA PHE A 983 -83.30 -4.30 -46.20
C PHE A 983 -84.32 -5.40 -46.64
N ASP A 984 -85.33 -5.73 -45.83
CA ASP A 984 -86.38 -6.71 -46.11
C ASP A 984 -87.81 -6.15 -45.98
N GLY A 985 -88.28 -5.44 -47.01
CA GLY A 985 -89.60 -4.79 -47.04
C GLY A 985 -90.83 -5.72 -47.04
N ALA A 986 -90.65 -7.00 -46.71
CA ALA A 986 -91.74 -7.91 -46.37
C ALA A 986 -92.29 -7.67 -44.95
N ASP A 987 -91.47 -7.15 -44.03
CA ASP A 987 -91.86 -6.87 -42.64
C ASP A 987 -92.89 -5.74 -42.51
N ARG A 988 -92.97 -4.83 -43.48
CA ARG A 988 -94.06 -3.87 -43.71
C ARG A 988 -95.46 -4.42 -43.42
N MET A 989 -95.69 -5.67 -43.86
CA MET A 989 -97.00 -6.33 -43.88
C MET A 989 -97.24 -7.25 -42.69
N VAL A 990 -96.29 -7.32 -41.75
CA VAL A 990 -96.38 -8.13 -40.54
C VAL A 990 -97.12 -7.34 -39.45
N ASP A 991 -97.98 -8.04 -38.71
CA ASP A 991 -98.62 -7.55 -37.48
C ASP A 991 -97.84 -8.17 -36.32
N THR A 992 -96.88 -7.40 -35.79
CA THR A 992 -95.84 -7.92 -34.90
C THR A 992 -96.34 -8.12 -33.47
N ASP A 993 -97.21 -7.25 -32.98
CA ASP A 993 -97.75 -7.31 -31.62
C ASP A 993 -99.14 -8.00 -31.51
N GLY A 994 -99.78 -8.27 -32.65
CA GLY A 994 -101.03 -9.00 -32.75
C GLY A 994 -102.28 -8.17 -32.44
N ASP A 995 -102.19 -6.84 -32.54
CA ASP A 995 -103.31 -5.92 -32.31
C ASP A 995 -104.29 -5.83 -33.51
N GLY A 996 -103.90 -6.38 -34.67
CA GLY A 996 -104.66 -6.39 -35.92
C GLY A 996 -104.28 -5.30 -36.92
N HIS A 997 -103.23 -4.52 -36.66
CA HIS A 997 -102.63 -3.53 -37.54
C HIS A 997 -101.25 -4.03 -38.02
N VAL A 998 -100.85 -3.66 -39.25
CA VAL A 998 -99.52 -4.05 -39.78
C VAL A 998 -98.50 -2.96 -39.48
N ASN A 999 -97.22 -3.31 -39.39
CA ASN A 999 -96.10 -2.43 -39.06
C ASN A 999 -96.13 -1.10 -39.85
N TYR A 1000 -96.40 -1.12 -41.17
CA TYR A 1000 -96.52 0.13 -41.95
C TYR A 1000 -97.65 1.05 -41.51
N CYS A 1001 -98.78 0.47 -41.11
CA CYS A 1001 -99.89 1.26 -40.61
C CYS A 1001 -99.57 1.90 -39.26
N GLU A 1002 -98.74 1.24 -38.47
CA GLU A 1002 -98.28 1.75 -37.19
C GLU A 1002 -97.20 2.82 -37.36
N TYR A 1003 -96.26 2.63 -38.29
CA TYR A 1003 -95.32 3.66 -38.73
C TYR A 1003 -96.03 4.93 -39.19
N LYS A 1004 -97.06 4.79 -40.03
CA LYS A 1004 -97.83 5.91 -40.60
C LYS A 1004 -98.63 6.71 -39.56
N TRP A 1005 -99.06 6.05 -38.49
CA TRP A 1005 -99.86 6.67 -37.42
C TRP A 1005 -99.08 6.84 -36.11
N ASP A 1006 -97.74 6.70 -36.17
CA ASP A 1006 -96.83 6.91 -35.06
C ASP A 1006 -97.20 6.07 -33.81
N THR A 1007 -97.64 4.82 -34.01
CA THR A 1007 -97.93 3.85 -32.95
C THR A 1007 -96.78 2.87 -32.74
N ASN A 1008 -96.77 2.16 -31.60
CA ASN A 1008 -95.68 1.25 -31.25
C ASN A 1008 -95.98 -0.19 -31.69
N PRO A 1009 -95.30 -0.71 -32.73
CA PRO A 1009 -95.57 -2.02 -33.35
C PRO A 1009 -95.18 -3.24 -32.52
N ARG A 1010 -94.65 -3.01 -31.32
CA ARG A 1010 -94.32 -4.06 -30.36
C ARG A 1010 -95.23 -4.04 -29.13
N ASN A 1011 -96.18 -3.12 -29.09
CA ASN A 1011 -97.02 -2.91 -27.91
C ASN A 1011 -98.51 -3.00 -28.27
N PRO A 1012 -99.20 -4.12 -27.95
CA PRO A 1012 -100.56 -4.40 -28.40
C PRO A 1012 -101.65 -3.50 -27.79
N VAL A 1013 -101.27 -2.51 -26.98
CA VAL A 1013 -102.16 -1.46 -26.47
C VAL A 1013 -101.90 -0.08 -27.11
N SER A 1014 -100.89 0.05 -27.96
CA SER A 1014 -100.59 1.25 -28.77
C SER A 1014 -101.03 0.99 -30.20
N TYR A 1015 -102.21 1.49 -30.57
CA TYR A 1015 -102.81 1.20 -31.87
C TYR A 1015 -103.53 2.42 -32.43
N PRO A 1016 -103.72 2.51 -33.77
CA PRO A 1016 -104.36 3.66 -34.39
C PRO A 1016 -105.81 3.89 -33.89
N GLY A 1017 -106.15 5.15 -33.64
CA GLY A 1017 -107.44 5.56 -33.06
C GLY A 1017 -108.63 5.46 -34.02
N GLN A 1018 -109.86 5.58 -33.48
CA GLN A 1018 -111.08 5.58 -34.30
C GLN A 1018 -111.18 6.82 -35.20
N GLY A 1019 -110.70 6.70 -36.43
CA GLY A 1019 -110.69 7.77 -37.44
C GLY A 1019 -109.44 7.76 -38.32
N GLU A 1020 -108.41 7.01 -37.92
CA GLU A 1020 -107.12 6.88 -38.59
C GLU A 1020 -107.17 5.70 -39.57
N LEU A 1021 -107.36 6.00 -40.85
CA LEU A 1021 -107.47 4.99 -41.90
C LEU A 1021 -106.10 4.73 -42.51
N CYS A 1022 -105.59 3.51 -42.36
CA CYS A 1022 -104.44 3.03 -43.11
C CYS A 1022 -104.87 1.99 -44.15
N ASP A 1023 -104.43 2.16 -45.40
CA ASP A 1023 -104.47 1.12 -46.42
C ASP A 1023 -103.03 0.62 -46.60
N PRO A 1024 -102.70 -0.61 -46.17
CA PRO A 1024 -101.35 -1.14 -46.25
C PRO A 1024 -100.88 -1.39 -47.70
N PHE A 1025 -101.77 -1.20 -48.68
CA PHE A 1025 -101.47 -1.31 -50.11
C PHE A 1025 -101.54 0.03 -50.85
N SER A 1026 -101.68 1.16 -50.16
CA SER A 1026 -101.63 2.49 -50.80
C SER A 1026 -100.19 2.96 -50.93
N ASP A 1027 -99.82 3.33 -52.17
CA ASP A 1027 -98.56 4.02 -52.50
C ASP A 1027 -98.39 5.34 -51.72
#